data_AF-A0A2N5E6H3-F1
#
_entry.id   AF-A0A2N5E6H3-F1
#
_cell.length_a   1.000
_cell.length_b   1.000
_cell.length_c   1.000
_cell.angle_alpha   90.00
_cell.angle_beta   90.00
_cell.angle_gamma   90.00
#
_symmetry.space_group_name_H-M   'P 1'
#
loop_
_entity.id
_entity.type
_entity.pdbx_description
1 polymer ?
#
loop_
_entity_poly.entity_id
_entity_poly.type
_entity_poly.pdbx_seq_one_letter_code
_entity_poly.pdbx_strand_id
1 'polypeptide(L)'
;MNKLLFSLLLLLLLPVALLVIITPLDSEKQYTFGLIGIATLFLLGLSKSKKVSVIMVVMSVLTSTRYIYWRATETLHFNSTIEAVLGIGLFVAELYVWVILLLGYLQTTWPLKRTIEPLPDDMSLWPTVDIYVPSYNESLDVVRDTVLAAQCIDYPKEKLKIYLLDDGKRDEFAVFAADAGVGYITRNDNRHAKAGNLNHALTLTKGELICIFDCDHVATRAFLQATVGSFLKEERLALLQTPHYFYSPDPFERNLSAARHVPNEGALFYGPVQQGNDNWNATFFCGSCAVIRRVALEEIGGFAVETVTEDAHTALKMQRLGWNSAFLALPLAAGLATERLGLHVIQRTRWARGMTQIFRVDNPLFGRGLSWPQRLCYLNAMLHFQYGLPRVIFLTAPMAYLLFNQNIIASSASMIFAYMLPHLLMSVYINSRMNGRYRYAFWGEIYETVMAFHLVIPTLLTLISPKHGKFNVTDKGGLLDNGFFDFNIVRPHVIVVVMMLAGIVAGITRAVAHNYFGVDPKVMALNIGWGCFSVLILLAAIAVAKETRQVRKTIRIDVALPAIVHYASGISVRTTTVDMSMGGVKLVTPDDRYQHDVIEEVEILLQSGAVCIPVSLIDATEKVIRLQFGEMPLSRRRELVRVVLARADAWITPPHPKDRPLHSLMGIVRCVFELFYHTWKERKARRRSARVNKGEAA
;
A
#
# COMPACT_ATOMS: atom_id res chain seq x y z
N MET A 1 -25.69 17.29 13.77
CA MET A 1 -25.60 18.10 15.00
C MET A 1 -25.46 19.55 14.58
N ASN A 2 -26.25 20.46 15.16
CA ASN A 2 -26.19 21.89 14.79
C ASN A 2 -24.75 22.41 15.05
N LYS A 3 -24.15 23.15 14.10
CA LYS A 3 -22.73 23.58 14.21
C LYS A 3 -22.48 24.34 15.51
N LEU A 4 -23.46 25.13 15.94
CA LEU A 4 -23.46 25.86 17.21
C LEU A 4 -23.39 24.93 18.43
N LEU A 5 -24.20 23.87 18.45
CA LEU A 5 -24.24 22.90 19.56
C LEU A 5 -22.92 22.12 19.66
N PHE A 6 -22.31 21.78 18.53
CA PHE A 6 -20.98 21.17 18.50
C PHE A 6 -19.90 22.09 19.05
N SER A 7 -19.88 23.36 18.62
CA SER A 7 -18.94 24.36 19.12
C SER A 7 -19.10 24.62 20.62
N LEU A 8 -20.33 24.71 21.12
CA LEU A 8 -20.62 24.86 22.55
C LEU A 8 -20.15 23.65 23.36
N LEU A 9 -20.41 22.44 22.87
CA LEU A 9 -19.97 21.21 23.52
C LEU A 9 -18.44 21.08 23.53
N LEU A 10 -17.77 21.50 22.46
CA LEU A 10 -16.32 21.51 22.38
C LEU A 10 -15.72 22.53 23.35
N LEU A 11 -16.29 23.74 23.45
CA LEU A 11 -15.89 24.75 24.44
C LEU A 11 -16.09 24.27 25.89
N LEU A 12 -17.17 23.55 26.17
CA LEU A 12 -17.45 23.00 27.50
C LEU A 12 -16.48 21.86 27.89
N LEU A 13 -16.13 21.00 26.94
CA LEU A 13 -15.26 19.85 27.18
C LEU A 13 -13.77 20.19 27.17
N LEU A 14 -13.38 21.31 26.56
CA LEU A 14 -11.97 21.70 26.44
C LEU A 14 -11.27 21.91 27.81
N PRO A 15 -11.86 22.60 28.81
CA PRO A 15 -11.24 22.73 30.14
C PRO A 15 -11.06 21.38 30.84
N VAL A 16 -12.03 20.47 30.69
CA VAL A 16 -11.95 19.11 31.27
C VAL A 16 -10.84 18.31 30.61
N ALA A 17 -10.76 18.34 29.28
CA ALA A 17 -9.69 17.72 28.52
C ALA A 17 -8.32 18.28 28.93
N LEU A 18 -8.21 19.59 29.07
CA LEU A 18 -6.97 20.25 29.50
C LEU A 18 -6.55 19.79 30.90
N LEU A 19 -7.49 19.74 31.86
CA LEU A 19 -7.22 19.26 33.21
C LEU A 19 -6.70 17.81 33.20
N VAL A 20 -7.32 16.93 32.40
CA VAL A 20 -6.85 15.55 32.22
C VAL A 20 -5.42 15.49 31.65
N ILE A 21 -5.05 16.42 30.78
CA ILE A 21 -3.72 16.44 30.15
C ILE A 21 -2.66 16.98 31.11
N ILE A 22 -2.92 18.12 31.78
CA ILE A 22 -1.88 18.87 32.50
C ILE A 22 -1.68 18.46 33.95
N THR A 23 -2.64 17.75 34.57
CA THR A 23 -2.56 17.42 36.01
C THR A 23 -1.37 16.49 36.26
N PRO A 24 -0.35 16.91 37.04
CA PRO A 24 0.79 16.05 37.36
C PRO A 24 0.34 14.92 38.29
N LEU A 25 0.79 13.70 38.01
CA LEU A 25 0.53 12.52 38.81
C LEU A 25 1.84 11.78 39.08
N ASP A 26 2.02 11.31 40.32
CA ASP A 26 3.05 10.33 40.65
C ASP A 26 2.79 9.00 39.93
N SER A 27 3.77 8.09 39.95
CA SER A 27 3.69 6.86 39.18
C SER A 27 2.49 5.99 39.57
N GLU A 28 2.17 5.92 40.87
CA GLU A 28 1.07 5.08 41.35
C GLU A 28 -0.28 5.60 40.86
N LYS A 29 -0.55 6.91 41.04
CA LYS A 29 -1.80 7.52 40.57
C LYS A 29 -1.90 7.47 39.05
N GLN A 30 -0.80 7.67 38.33
CA GLN A 30 -0.79 7.55 36.87
C GLN A 30 -1.07 6.12 36.42
N TYR A 31 -0.53 5.09 37.11
CA TYR A 31 -0.89 3.70 36.82
C TYR A 31 -2.37 3.45 37.04
N THR A 32 -2.92 3.88 38.18
CA THR A 32 -4.35 3.72 38.46
C THR A 32 -5.19 4.40 37.38
N PHE A 33 -4.88 5.64 37.02
CA PHE A 33 -5.57 6.38 35.95
C PHE A 33 -5.47 5.64 34.60
N GLY A 34 -4.27 5.21 34.21
CA GLY A 34 -4.02 4.50 32.97
C GLY A 34 -4.74 3.16 32.89
N LEU A 35 -4.68 2.35 33.96
CA LEU A 35 -5.32 1.03 34.03
C LEU A 35 -6.86 1.13 34.04
N ILE A 36 -7.43 2.10 34.77
CA ILE A 36 -8.87 2.38 34.70
C ILE A 36 -9.24 2.79 33.27
N GLY A 37 -8.46 3.68 32.65
CA GLY A 37 -8.68 4.08 31.27
C GLY A 37 -8.67 2.90 30.28
N ILE A 38 -7.71 1.98 30.43
CA ILE A 38 -7.62 0.75 29.63
C ILE A 38 -8.84 -0.16 29.88
N ALA A 39 -9.24 -0.36 31.14
CA ALA A 39 -10.40 -1.16 31.49
C ALA A 39 -11.69 -0.57 30.89
N THR A 40 -11.89 0.74 31.00
CA THR A 40 -13.00 1.46 30.37
C THR A 40 -12.96 1.31 28.84
N LEU A 41 -11.79 1.43 28.23
CA LEU A 41 -11.63 1.23 26.78
C LEU A 41 -12.08 -0.17 26.35
N PHE A 42 -11.71 -1.21 27.09
CA PHE A 42 -12.12 -2.58 26.78
C PHE A 42 -13.63 -2.81 26.99
N LEU A 43 -14.22 -2.23 28.05
CA LEU A 43 -15.66 -2.25 28.27
C LEU A 43 -16.42 -1.57 27.11
N LEU A 44 -15.99 -0.38 26.69
CA LEU A 44 -16.52 0.31 25.51
C LEU A 44 -16.30 -0.53 24.24
N GLY A 45 -15.17 -1.23 24.17
CA GLY A 45 -14.80 -2.14 23.09
C GLY A 45 -15.78 -3.30 22.85
N LEU A 46 -16.59 -3.67 23.86
CA LEU A 46 -17.64 -4.68 23.72
C LEU A 46 -18.77 -4.22 22.78
N SER A 47 -19.06 -2.92 22.76
CA SER A 47 -20.02 -2.36 21.81
C SER A 47 -19.44 -2.39 20.40
N LYS A 48 -20.28 -2.58 19.37
CA LYS A 48 -19.89 -2.42 17.95
C LYS A 48 -20.29 -1.06 17.36
N SER A 49 -20.86 -0.17 18.17
CA SER A 49 -21.37 1.13 17.73
C SER A 49 -20.26 2.06 17.23
N LYS A 50 -20.49 2.73 16.11
CA LYS A 50 -19.57 3.75 15.55
C LYS A 50 -19.39 4.93 16.50
N LYS A 51 -20.47 5.35 17.19
CA LYS A 51 -20.41 6.45 18.19
C LYS A 51 -19.47 6.10 19.34
N VAL A 52 -19.49 4.84 19.80
CA VAL A 52 -18.58 4.37 20.85
C VAL A 52 -17.13 4.37 20.37
N SER A 53 -16.87 3.99 19.11
CA SER A 53 -15.53 4.11 18.54
C SER A 53 -15.01 5.56 18.53
N VAL A 54 -15.87 6.56 18.29
CA VAL A 54 -15.49 7.98 18.38
C VAL A 54 -15.08 8.35 19.82
N ILE A 55 -15.85 7.91 20.82
CA ILE A 55 -15.50 8.15 22.24
C ILE A 55 -14.13 7.53 22.56
N MET A 56 -13.89 6.30 22.10
CA MET A 56 -12.60 5.63 22.28
C MET A 56 -11.46 6.38 21.59
N VAL A 57 -11.68 6.91 20.37
CA VAL A 57 -10.71 7.78 19.68
C VAL A 57 -10.38 9.00 20.54
N VAL A 58 -11.40 9.68 21.09
CA VAL A 58 -11.17 10.83 22.01
C VAL A 58 -10.36 10.42 23.23
N MET A 59 -10.67 9.29 23.86
CA MET A 59 -9.87 8.77 24.99
C MET A 59 -8.40 8.54 24.61
N SER A 60 -8.14 7.94 23.44
CA SER A 60 -6.78 7.75 22.94
C SER A 60 -6.08 9.05 22.65
N VAL A 61 -6.75 10.01 22.02
CA VAL A 61 -6.19 11.35 21.79
C VAL A 61 -5.81 12.02 23.10
N LEU A 62 -6.68 11.97 24.13
CA LEU A 62 -6.41 12.55 25.44
C LEU A 62 -5.21 11.88 26.13
N THR A 63 -5.19 10.55 26.18
CA THR A 63 -4.08 9.79 26.80
C THR A 63 -2.76 10.02 26.06
N SER A 64 -2.80 10.06 24.72
CA SER A 64 -1.61 10.32 23.89
C SER A 64 -1.10 11.75 24.07
N THR A 65 -2.00 12.72 24.16
CA THR A 65 -1.63 14.13 24.38
C THR A 65 -1.09 14.33 25.78
N ARG A 66 -1.64 13.65 26.80
CA ARG A 66 -1.09 13.60 28.16
C ARG A 66 0.33 13.02 28.17
N TYR A 67 0.58 11.93 27.44
CA TYR A 67 1.93 11.36 27.29
C TYR A 67 2.92 12.37 26.69
N ILE A 68 2.55 13.03 25.58
CA ILE A 68 3.42 14.02 24.93
C ILE A 68 3.63 15.26 25.80
N TYR A 69 2.60 15.72 26.51
CA TYR A 69 2.71 16.83 27.46
C TYR A 69 3.70 16.49 28.57
N TRP A 70 3.54 15.32 29.20
CA TRP A 70 4.47 14.83 30.23
C TRP A 70 5.90 14.71 29.70
N ARG A 71 6.10 14.16 28.49
CA ARG A 71 7.41 14.11 27.85
C ARG A 71 8.01 15.51 27.70
N ALA A 72 7.22 16.49 27.24
CA ALA A 72 7.68 17.85 27.00
C ALA A 72 8.06 18.61 28.29
N THR A 73 7.32 18.40 29.39
CA THR A 73 7.46 19.21 30.61
C THR A 73 8.36 18.59 31.66
N GLU A 74 8.43 17.26 31.76
CA GLU A 74 9.12 16.58 32.88
C GLU A 74 10.34 15.77 32.47
N THR A 75 10.54 15.47 31.18
CA THR A 75 11.56 14.49 30.76
C THR A 75 12.72 15.03 29.93
N LEU A 76 12.68 16.32 29.57
CA LEU A 76 13.70 16.98 28.73
C LEU A 76 14.78 17.69 29.56
N HIS A 77 15.28 17.00 30.60
CA HIS A 77 16.36 17.48 31.47
C HIS A 77 17.61 16.63 31.28
N PHE A 78 18.66 17.20 30.69
CA PHE A 78 19.84 16.43 30.26
C PHE A 78 21.10 16.89 30.96
N ASN A 79 22.01 15.96 31.24
CA ASN A 79 23.28 16.24 31.89
C ASN A 79 24.43 16.51 30.90
N SER A 80 24.22 16.21 29.61
CA SER A 80 25.19 16.46 28.56
C SER A 80 24.57 16.97 27.26
N THR A 81 25.36 17.62 26.42
CA THR A 81 24.93 18.06 25.08
C THR A 81 24.53 16.88 24.20
N ILE A 82 25.19 15.73 24.35
CA ILE A 82 24.88 14.51 23.58
C ILE A 82 23.52 13.96 24.00
N GLU A 83 23.25 13.88 25.30
CA GLU A 83 21.94 13.50 25.83
C GLU A 83 20.85 14.46 25.34
N ALA A 84 21.12 15.77 25.32
CA ALA A 84 20.17 16.76 24.83
C ALA A 84 19.84 16.56 23.35
N VAL A 85 20.84 16.37 22.49
CA VAL A 85 20.61 16.15 21.05
C VAL A 85 19.81 14.86 20.80
N LEU A 86 20.21 13.76 21.45
CA LEU A 86 19.53 12.46 21.27
C LEU A 86 18.13 12.45 21.88
N GLY A 87 17.96 13.04 23.07
CA GLY A 87 16.68 13.12 23.78
C GLY A 87 15.68 14.05 23.10
N ILE A 88 16.10 15.23 22.65
CA ILE A 88 15.26 16.13 21.83
C ILE A 88 14.92 15.46 20.50
N GLY A 89 15.89 14.79 19.85
CA GLY A 89 15.65 14.03 18.62
C GLY A 89 14.57 12.96 18.79
N LEU A 90 14.63 12.19 19.89
CA LEU A 90 13.59 11.21 20.24
C LEU A 90 12.24 11.89 20.48
N PHE A 91 12.19 12.99 21.24
CA PHE A 91 10.95 13.70 21.49
C PHE A 91 10.30 14.27 20.22
N VAL A 92 11.09 14.81 19.28
CA VAL A 92 10.59 15.28 17.98
C VAL A 92 10.03 14.12 17.15
N ALA A 93 10.66 12.94 17.19
CA ALA A 93 10.14 11.74 16.55
C ALA A 93 8.79 11.30 17.17
N GLU A 94 8.65 11.36 18.49
CA GLU A 94 7.39 11.08 19.20
C GLU A 94 6.30 12.10 18.87
N LEU A 95 6.65 13.39 18.82
CA LEU A 95 5.74 14.46 18.44
C LEU A 95 5.23 14.26 17.01
N TYR A 96 6.09 13.87 16.08
CA TYR A 96 5.70 13.53 14.72
C TYR A 96 4.67 12.38 14.70
N VAL A 97 4.91 11.29 15.43
CA VAL A 97 3.98 10.15 15.49
C VAL A 97 2.64 10.57 16.11
N TRP A 98 2.66 11.41 17.14
CA TRP A 98 1.44 11.97 17.71
C TRP A 98 0.65 12.80 16.70
N VAL A 99 1.30 13.67 15.92
CA VAL A 99 0.65 14.42 14.84
C VAL A 99 0.03 13.48 13.80
N ILE A 100 0.78 12.46 13.35
CA ILE A 100 0.26 11.45 12.40
C ILE A 100 -0.93 10.69 12.99
N LEU A 101 -0.92 10.37 14.28
CA LEU A 101 -2.04 9.72 14.97
C LEU A 101 -3.30 10.59 14.95
N LEU A 102 -3.18 11.90 15.25
CA LEU A 102 -4.31 12.83 15.19
C LEU A 102 -4.88 12.93 13.77
N LEU A 103 -4.02 13.10 12.78
CA LEU A 103 -4.42 13.23 11.38
C LEU A 103 -5.01 11.93 10.82
N GLY A 104 -4.44 10.78 11.20
CA GLY A 104 -4.98 9.46 10.86
C GLY A 104 -6.36 9.23 11.44
N TYR A 105 -6.61 9.65 12.68
CA TYR A 105 -7.95 9.60 13.27
C TYR A 105 -8.93 10.55 12.56
N LEU A 106 -8.51 11.75 12.16
CA LEU A 106 -9.37 12.67 11.40
C LEU A 106 -9.92 12.03 10.12
N GLN A 107 -9.08 11.28 9.39
CA GLN A 107 -9.48 10.60 8.16
C GLN A 107 -10.30 9.34 8.46
N THR A 108 -9.86 8.48 9.38
CA THR A 108 -10.41 7.12 9.52
C THR A 108 -11.62 7.02 10.45
N THR A 109 -11.93 8.06 11.24
CA THR A 109 -13.04 8.03 12.21
C THR A 109 -14.41 7.97 11.52
N TRP A 110 -14.57 8.66 10.40
CA TRP A 110 -15.85 8.74 9.71
C TRP A 110 -15.74 8.65 8.18
N PRO A 111 -15.30 7.50 7.65
CA PRO A 111 -15.20 7.30 6.20
C PRO A 111 -16.58 7.43 5.52
N LEU A 112 -16.62 8.14 4.40
CA LEU A 112 -17.78 8.24 3.52
C LEU A 112 -17.86 6.99 2.64
N LYS A 113 -19.02 6.33 2.65
CA LYS A 113 -19.26 5.12 1.85
C LYS A 113 -20.16 5.46 0.68
N ARG A 114 -19.56 5.90 -0.42
CA ARG A 114 -20.28 6.12 -1.68
C ARG A 114 -20.76 4.78 -2.26
N THR A 115 -21.90 4.83 -2.93
CA THR A 115 -22.43 3.77 -3.77
C THR A 115 -22.30 4.18 -5.23
N ILE A 116 -22.52 3.25 -6.15
CA ILE A 116 -22.61 3.57 -7.58
C ILE A 116 -23.81 4.51 -7.79
N GLU A 117 -23.57 5.62 -8.48
CA GLU A 117 -24.64 6.49 -8.97
C GLU A 117 -25.11 5.95 -10.32
N PRO A 118 -26.41 5.64 -10.48
CA PRO A 118 -26.91 5.05 -11.72
C PRO A 118 -26.79 6.05 -12.88
N LEU A 119 -26.46 5.52 -14.06
CA LEU A 119 -26.55 6.28 -15.31
C LEU A 119 -28.02 6.36 -15.76
N PRO A 120 -28.43 7.45 -16.43
CA PRO A 120 -29.74 7.52 -17.07
C PRO A 120 -29.93 6.42 -18.12
N ASP A 121 -31.17 5.95 -18.30
CA ASP A 121 -31.49 4.96 -19.34
C ASP A 121 -31.21 5.49 -20.76
N ASP A 122 -31.39 6.80 -20.96
CA ASP A 122 -31.05 7.47 -22.21
C ASP A 122 -29.52 7.65 -22.34
N MET A 123 -28.92 6.79 -23.17
CA MET A 123 -27.48 6.81 -23.46
C MET A 123 -27.02 8.09 -24.19
N SER A 124 -27.92 8.87 -24.78
CA SER A 124 -27.55 10.13 -25.43
C SER A 124 -26.98 11.15 -24.44
N LEU A 125 -27.45 11.10 -23.19
CA LEU A 125 -27.02 11.96 -22.07
C LEU A 125 -25.67 11.55 -21.48
N TRP A 126 -25.15 10.38 -21.84
CA TRP A 126 -23.86 9.92 -21.32
C TRP A 126 -22.73 10.76 -21.93
N PRO A 127 -21.75 11.22 -21.13
CA PRO A 127 -20.67 12.06 -21.65
C PRO A 127 -19.71 11.24 -22.53
N THR A 128 -19.00 11.92 -23.42
CA THR A 128 -17.89 11.31 -24.17
C THR A 128 -16.69 11.05 -23.25
N VAL A 129 -16.00 9.93 -23.45
CA VAL A 129 -14.87 9.50 -22.63
C VAL A 129 -13.66 9.15 -23.51
N ASP A 130 -12.52 9.78 -23.22
CA ASP A 130 -11.22 9.37 -23.75
C ASP A 130 -10.49 8.53 -22.69
N ILE A 131 -10.15 7.29 -23.02
CA ILE A 131 -9.29 6.43 -22.20
C ILE A 131 -7.84 6.62 -22.62
N TYR A 132 -6.98 6.98 -21.68
CA TYR A 132 -5.54 7.11 -21.86
C TYR A 132 -4.81 5.95 -21.19
N VAL A 133 -3.97 5.27 -21.97
CA VAL A 133 -3.07 4.21 -21.51
C VAL A 133 -1.61 4.64 -21.77
N PRO A 134 -0.95 5.35 -20.85
CA PRO A 134 0.44 5.75 -21.03
C PRO A 134 1.40 4.58 -20.79
N SER A 135 2.42 4.48 -21.64
CA SER A 135 3.53 3.52 -21.53
C SER A 135 4.86 4.16 -21.92
N TYR A 136 5.95 3.61 -21.39
CA TYR A 136 7.32 4.05 -21.65
C TYR A 136 8.25 2.88 -21.99
N ASN A 137 8.49 1.97 -21.04
CA ASN A 137 9.41 0.83 -21.19
C ASN A 137 8.73 -0.53 -20.99
N GLU A 138 7.44 -0.57 -20.69
CA GLU A 138 6.71 -1.81 -20.45
C GLU A 138 6.57 -2.64 -21.72
N SER A 139 6.70 -3.97 -21.63
CA SER A 139 6.59 -4.83 -22.81
C SER A 139 5.19 -4.80 -23.42
N LEU A 140 5.11 -5.02 -24.72
CA LEU A 140 3.83 -5.08 -25.43
C LEU A 140 2.90 -6.14 -24.83
N ASP A 141 3.42 -7.25 -24.31
CA ASP A 141 2.62 -8.29 -23.67
C ASP A 141 1.80 -7.78 -22.47
N VAL A 142 2.38 -6.87 -21.66
CA VAL A 142 1.68 -6.27 -20.52
C VAL A 142 0.66 -5.25 -21.00
N VAL A 143 1.07 -4.35 -21.90
CA VAL A 143 0.23 -3.25 -22.39
C VAL A 143 -0.96 -3.75 -23.20
N ARG A 144 -0.76 -4.84 -23.96
CA ARG A 144 -1.78 -5.47 -24.82
C ARG A 144 -3.03 -5.82 -24.02
N ASP A 145 -2.87 -6.46 -22.87
CA ASP A 145 -4.02 -6.93 -22.08
C ASP A 145 -4.82 -5.76 -21.47
N THR A 146 -4.14 -4.67 -21.09
CA THR A 146 -4.77 -3.43 -20.62
C THR A 146 -5.59 -2.75 -21.72
N VAL A 147 -5.03 -2.61 -22.93
CA VAL A 147 -5.74 -2.02 -24.08
C VAL A 147 -6.95 -2.87 -24.47
N LEU A 148 -6.79 -4.20 -24.54
CA LEU A 148 -7.89 -5.10 -24.87
C LEU A 148 -8.99 -5.09 -23.81
N ALA A 149 -8.65 -4.93 -22.52
CA ALA A 149 -9.66 -4.78 -21.46
C ALA A 149 -10.42 -3.46 -21.56
N ALA A 150 -9.74 -2.36 -21.90
CA ALA A 150 -10.40 -1.08 -22.15
C ALA A 150 -11.44 -1.17 -23.28
N GLN A 151 -11.17 -1.99 -24.31
CA GLN A 151 -12.15 -2.25 -25.39
C GLN A 151 -13.38 -3.05 -24.93
N CYS A 152 -13.24 -3.81 -23.83
CA CYS A 152 -14.30 -4.61 -23.23
C CYS A 152 -15.21 -3.81 -22.27
N ILE A 153 -14.94 -2.53 -22.03
CA ILE A 153 -15.79 -1.67 -21.20
C ILE A 153 -17.16 -1.49 -21.84
N ASP A 154 -18.20 -1.66 -21.03
CA ASP A 154 -19.61 -1.54 -21.42
C ASP A 154 -20.00 -0.06 -21.49
N TYR A 155 -19.75 0.55 -22.65
CA TYR A 155 -20.07 1.94 -22.95
C TYR A 155 -20.40 2.10 -24.45
N PRO A 156 -21.23 3.08 -24.87
CA PRO A 156 -21.50 3.34 -26.27
C PRO A 156 -20.20 3.59 -27.06
N LYS A 157 -20.01 2.86 -28.16
CA LYS A 157 -18.72 2.83 -28.89
C LYS A 157 -18.40 4.17 -29.55
N GLU A 158 -19.41 4.91 -29.95
CA GLU A 158 -19.31 6.24 -30.52
C GLU A 158 -18.92 7.33 -29.50
N LYS A 159 -19.15 7.06 -28.20
CA LYS A 159 -18.79 7.96 -27.08
C LYS A 159 -17.50 7.55 -26.38
N LEU A 160 -16.87 6.45 -26.77
CA LEU A 160 -15.66 5.92 -26.15
C LEU A 160 -14.50 5.90 -27.14
N LYS A 161 -13.40 6.58 -26.80
CA LYS A 161 -12.15 6.50 -27.58
C LYS A 161 -11.01 6.05 -26.70
N ILE A 162 -10.17 5.16 -27.21
CA ILE A 162 -9.03 4.59 -26.46
C ILE A 162 -7.75 5.04 -27.16
N TYR A 163 -6.80 5.54 -26.37
CA TYR A 163 -5.52 6.05 -26.84
C TYR A 163 -4.36 5.40 -26.08
N LEU A 164 -3.49 4.73 -26.83
CA LEU A 164 -2.20 4.24 -26.36
C LEU A 164 -1.18 5.37 -26.49
N LEU A 165 -0.66 5.85 -25.35
CA LEU A 165 0.26 6.98 -25.29
C LEU A 165 1.69 6.47 -25.08
N ASP A 166 2.49 6.40 -26.13
CA ASP A 166 3.80 5.75 -26.12
C ASP A 166 4.95 6.77 -26.11
N ASP A 167 5.54 7.01 -24.93
CA ASP A 167 6.77 7.83 -24.78
C ASP A 167 8.05 7.02 -25.12
N GLY A 168 7.93 5.71 -25.36
CA GLY A 168 9.02 4.83 -25.76
C GLY A 168 9.33 4.86 -27.26
N LYS A 169 8.41 5.39 -28.08
CA LYS A 169 8.54 5.51 -29.55
C LYS A 169 8.81 4.16 -30.23
N ARG A 170 7.97 3.17 -29.94
CA ARG A 170 8.15 1.78 -30.34
C ARG A 170 7.22 1.43 -31.49
N ASP A 171 7.79 1.05 -32.63
CA ASP A 171 7.02 0.73 -33.84
C ASP A 171 6.02 -0.42 -33.61
N GLU A 172 6.38 -1.42 -32.81
CA GLU A 172 5.50 -2.55 -32.48
C GLU A 172 4.21 -2.09 -31.76
N PHE A 173 4.24 -0.97 -31.03
CA PHE A 173 3.07 -0.41 -30.35
C PHE A 173 2.15 0.31 -31.35
N ALA A 174 2.71 0.96 -32.36
CA ALA A 174 1.94 1.60 -33.43
C ALA A 174 1.20 0.54 -34.28
N VAL A 175 1.89 -0.54 -34.65
CA VAL A 175 1.29 -1.68 -35.37
C VAL A 175 0.18 -2.31 -34.53
N PHE A 176 0.44 -2.62 -33.26
CA PHE A 176 -0.58 -3.17 -32.36
C PHE A 176 -1.79 -2.25 -32.20
N ALA A 177 -1.58 -0.93 -32.05
CA ALA A 177 -2.67 0.02 -31.92
C ALA A 177 -3.56 0.05 -33.17
N ALA A 178 -2.95 0.00 -34.36
CA ALA A 178 -3.67 -0.10 -35.62
C ALA A 178 -4.49 -1.41 -35.72
N ASP A 179 -3.86 -2.56 -35.41
CA ASP A 179 -4.52 -3.86 -35.44
C ASP A 179 -5.65 -3.97 -34.40
N ALA A 180 -5.47 -3.36 -33.23
CA ALA A 180 -6.49 -3.30 -32.19
C ALA A 180 -7.60 -2.31 -32.52
N GLY A 181 -7.39 -1.36 -33.44
CA GLY A 181 -8.33 -0.29 -33.76
C GLY A 181 -8.43 0.79 -32.67
N VAL A 182 -7.29 1.16 -32.06
CA VAL A 182 -7.20 2.22 -31.04
C VAL A 182 -6.25 3.32 -31.50
N GLY A 183 -6.38 4.53 -30.92
CA GLY A 183 -5.50 5.64 -31.25
C GLY A 183 -4.08 5.40 -30.72
N TYR A 184 -3.07 5.71 -31.52
CA TYR A 184 -1.67 5.75 -31.11
C TYR A 184 -1.20 7.20 -31.06
N ILE A 185 -0.66 7.62 -29.91
CA ILE A 185 -0.12 8.97 -29.72
C ILE A 185 1.30 8.82 -29.20
N THR A 186 2.24 9.50 -29.85
CA THR A 186 3.63 9.64 -29.40
C THR A 186 4.07 11.09 -29.60
N ARG A 187 5.21 11.46 -29.04
CA ARG A 187 5.76 12.83 -29.10
C ARG A 187 7.26 12.84 -29.27
N ASN A 188 7.78 13.94 -29.81
CA ASN A 188 9.20 14.05 -30.16
C ASN A 188 10.12 14.20 -28.93
N ASP A 189 9.63 14.79 -27.85
CA ASP A 189 10.37 14.94 -26.59
C ASP A 189 9.76 14.12 -25.46
N ASN A 190 10.57 13.78 -24.45
CA ASN A 190 10.12 13.06 -23.25
C ASN A 190 10.05 14.00 -22.04
N ARG A 191 9.75 15.29 -22.26
CA ARG A 191 9.73 16.28 -21.18
C ARG A 191 8.59 15.99 -20.21
N HIS A 192 8.86 16.13 -18.92
CA HIS A 192 7.87 15.92 -17.85
C HIS A 192 7.27 14.51 -17.78
N ALA A 193 7.94 13.50 -18.37
CA ALA A 193 7.56 12.08 -18.28
C ALA A 193 6.05 11.88 -18.53
N LYS A 194 5.38 11.04 -17.71
CA LYS A 194 3.96 10.71 -17.83
C LYS A 194 3.05 11.95 -17.88
N ALA A 195 3.28 12.96 -17.04
CA ALA A 195 2.48 14.19 -17.05
C ALA A 195 2.53 14.91 -18.40
N GLY A 196 3.73 14.99 -18.98
CA GLY A 196 3.92 15.58 -20.30
C GLY A 196 3.25 14.76 -21.41
N ASN A 197 3.28 13.43 -21.31
CA ASN A 197 2.61 12.53 -22.26
C ASN A 197 1.10 12.72 -22.23
N LEU A 198 0.51 12.73 -21.03
CA LEU A 198 -0.92 13.00 -20.81
C LEU A 198 -1.32 14.39 -21.33
N ASN A 199 -0.51 15.42 -21.06
CA ASN A 199 -0.75 16.78 -21.54
C ASN A 199 -0.65 16.88 -23.07
N HIS A 200 0.28 16.15 -23.70
CA HIS A 200 0.35 16.12 -25.17
C HIS A 200 -0.92 15.50 -25.76
N ALA A 201 -1.36 14.36 -25.23
CA ALA A 201 -2.61 13.72 -25.63
C ALA A 201 -3.83 14.64 -25.42
N LEU A 202 -3.87 15.41 -24.33
CA LEU A 202 -4.94 16.35 -24.03
C LEU A 202 -5.17 17.36 -25.18
N THR A 203 -4.10 17.76 -25.89
CA THR A 203 -4.19 18.69 -27.03
C THR A 203 -4.75 18.06 -28.31
N LEU A 204 -4.78 16.73 -28.40
CA LEU A 204 -5.17 15.99 -29.61
C LEU A 204 -6.55 15.34 -29.50
N THR A 205 -7.08 15.17 -28.29
CA THR A 205 -8.36 14.50 -28.06
C THR A 205 -9.41 15.45 -27.48
N LYS A 206 -10.68 15.03 -27.44
CA LYS A 206 -11.84 15.94 -27.23
C LYS A 206 -12.91 15.42 -26.28
N GLY A 207 -12.74 14.24 -25.66
CA GLY A 207 -13.73 13.64 -24.77
C GLY A 207 -13.96 14.47 -23.50
N GLU A 208 -15.21 14.65 -23.10
CA GLU A 208 -15.60 15.47 -21.93
C GLU A 208 -15.00 14.95 -20.61
N LEU A 209 -14.85 13.62 -20.52
CA LEU A 209 -14.16 12.94 -19.42
C LEU A 209 -12.91 12.23 -19.93
N ILE A 210 -11.90 12.17 -19.07
CA ILE A 210 -10.63 11.49 -19.33
C ILE A 210 -10.49 10.38 -18.30
N CYS A 211 -10.39 9.14 -18.77
CA CYS A 211 -10.15 7.98 -17.93
C CYS A 211 -8.70 7.52 -18.11
N ILE A 212 -8.01 7.25 -17.01
CA ILE A 212 -6.58 6.93 -17.03
C ILE A 212 -6.34 5.56 -16.42
N PHE A 213 -5.67 4.70 -17.19
CA PHE A 213 -5.11 3.44 -16.70
C PHE A 213 -3.62 3.41 -17.00
N ASP A 214 -2.79 3.20 -15.98
CA ASP A 214 -1.41 2.77 -16.24
C ASP A 214 -1.44 1.49 -17.09
N CYS A 215 -0.43 1.30 -17.92
CA CYS A 215 -0.39 0.19 -18.88
C CYS A 215 -0.42 -1.23 -18.27
N ASP A 216 -0.28 -1.36 -16.95
CA ASP A 216 -0.41 -2.60 -16.18
C ASP A 216 -1.76 -2.73 -15.44
N HIS A 217 -2.64 -1.72 -15.49
CA HIS A 217 -3.94 -1.71 -14.82
C HIS A 217 -5.07 -2.10 -15.76
N VAL A 218 -5.54 -3.33 -15.60
CA VAL A 218 -6.58 -3.92 -16.43
C VAL A 218 -7.96 -3.62 -15.83
N ALA A 219 -8.78 -2.88 -16.58
CA ALA A 219 -10.10 -2.44 -16.13
C ALA A 219 -11.17 -3.54 -16.26
N THR A 220 -12.13 -3.55 -15.34
CA THR A 220 -13.35 -4.35 -15.49
C THR A 220 -14.30 -3.69 -16.47
N ARG A 221 -15.15 -4.50 -17.10
CA ARG A 221 -16.15 -4.02 -18.06
C ARG A 221 -17.13 -2.99 -17.48
N ALA A 222 -17.33 -3.02 -16.16
CA ALA A 222 -18.25 -2.13 -15.44
C ALA A 222 -17.64 -0.77 -15.08
N PHE A 223 -16.36 -0.52 -15.37
CA PHE A 223 -15.63 0.65 -14.87
C PHE A 223 -16.34 1.99 -15.13
N LEU A 224 -16.71 2.28 -16.38
CA LEU A 224 -17.36 3.56 -16.72
C LEU A 224 -18.81 3.63 -16.22
N GLN A 225 -19.56 2.52 -16.28
CA GLN A 225 -20.93 2.49 -15.74
C GLN A 225 -20.98 2.78 -14.24
N ALA A 226 -19.97 2.32 -13.49
CA ALA A 226 -19.88 2.54 -12.06
C ALA A 226 -19.39 3.94 -11.66
N THR A 227 -18.73 4.67 -12.57
CA THR A 227 -18.01 5.92 -12.24
C THR A 227 -18.64 7.16 -12.89
N VAL A 228 -19.08 7.09 -14.13
CA VAL A 228 -19.52 8.26 -14.91
C VAL A 228 -20.78 8.91 -14.34
N GLY A 229 -21.70 8.13 -13.74
CA GLY A 229 -22.94 8.66 -13.17
C GLY A 229 -22.74 9.78 -12.12
N SER A 230 -21.63 9.73 -11.38
CA SER A 230 -21.32 10.78 -10.39
C SER A 230 -21.06 12.15 -11.03
N PHE A 231 -20.51 12.20 -12.25
CA PHE A 231 -20.25 13.45 -12.97
C PHE A 231 -21.52 14.10 -13.53
N LEU A 232 -22.57 13.32 -13.76
CA LEU A 232 -23.89 13.82 -14.16
C LEU A 232 -24.64 14.41 -12.97
N LYS A 233 -24.48 13.79 -11.79
CA LYS A 233 -25.09 14.24 -10.54
C LYS A 233 -24.41 15.47 -9.94
N GLU A 234 -23.08 15.52 -10.00
CA GLU A 234 -22.26 16.58 -9.40
C GLU A 234 -21.51 17.36 -10.49
N GLU A 235 -22.05 18.51 -10.89
CA GLU A 235 -21.46 19.36 -11.95
C GLU A 235 -20.02 19.77 -11.63
N ARG A 236 -19.74 20.12 -10.37
CA ARG A 236 -18.41 20.51 -9.87
C ARG A 236 -17.54 19.31 -9.45
N LEU A 237 -17.87 18.08 -9.82
CA LEU A 237 -16.97 16.94 -9.64
C LEU A 237 -15.89 16.97 -10.72
N ALA A 238 -14.63 17.11 -10.30
CA ALA A 238 -13.48 17.04 -11.19
C ALA A 238 -12.87 15.65 -11.27
N LEU A 239 -12.87 14.88 -10.18
CA LEU A 239 -12.16 13.61 -10.07
C LEU A 239 -13.02 12.55 -9.40
N LEU A 240 -13.08 11.36 -9.99
CA LEU A 240 -13.51 10.15 -9.31
C LEU A 240 -12.39 9.12 -9.36
N GLN A 241 -11.88 8.76 -8.17
CA GLN A 241 -10.83 7.76 -7.98
C GLN A 241 -11.43 6.42 -7.53
N THR A 242 -10.94 5.31 -8.08
CA THR A 242 -11.22 3.96 -7.58
C THR A 242 -9.94 3.36 -6.95
N PRO A 243 -10.04 2.35 -6.07
CA PRO A 243 -8.88 1.62 -5.54
C PRO A 243 -7.88 1.16 -6.60
N HIS A 244 -6.59 1.19 -6.27
CA HIS A 244 -5.62 0.32 -6.96
C HIS A 244 -5.66 -1.03 -6.28
N TYR A 245 -6.20 -2.01 -6.98
CA TYR A 245 -6.12 -3.41 -6.60
C TYR A 245 -4.94 -4.04 -7.32
N PHE A 246 -4.19 -4.93 -6.66
CA PHE A 246 -3.10 -5.66 -7.30
C PHE A 246 -3.44 -7.14 -7.29
N TYR A 247 -3.42 -7.78 -8.47
CA TYR A 247 -3.68 -9.22 -8.58
C TYR A 247 -2.40 -10.06 -8.49
N SER A 248 -1.22 -9.41 -8.56
CA SER A 248 0.05 -10.04 -8.19
C SER A 248 0.44 -9.70 -6.76
N PRO A 249 1.06 -10.64 -6.02
CA PRO A 249 1.51 -10.39 -4.66
C PRO A 249 2.71 -9.44 -4.65
N ASP A 250 2.69 -8.50 -3.70
CA ASP A 250 3.85 -7.63 -3.45
C ASP A 250 5.02 -8.42 -2.81
N PRO A 251 6.23 -7.84 -2.73
CA PRO A 251 7.39 -8.54 -2.16
C PRO A 251 7.18 -9.01 -0.72
N PHE A 252 6.36 -8.34 0.09
CA PHE A 252 6.09 -8.74 1.46
C PHE A 252 5.21 -9.99 1.50
N GLU A 253 4.08 -9.96 0.78
CA GLU A 253 3.16 -11.11 0.67
C GLU A 253 3.86 -12.35 0.11
N ARG A 254 4.76 -12.13 -0.85
CA ARG A 254 5.49 -13.20 -1.51
C ARG A 254 6.58 -13.80 -0.61
N ASN A 255 7.43 -12.94 -0.03
CA ASN A 255 8.65 -13.37 0.64
C ASN A 255 8.40 -13.77 2.11
N LEU A 256 7.33 -13.28 2.74
CA LEU A 256 6.93 -13.65 4.10
C LEU A 256 5.70 -14.57 4.09
N SER A 257 5.85 -15.79 4.60
CA SER A 257 4.75 -16.77 4.61
C SER A 257 3.51 -16.28 5.38
N ALA A 258 3.72 -15.60 6.51
CA ALA A 258 2.63 -15.08 7.34
C ALA A 258 1.94 -13.87 6.69
N ALA A 259 2.62 -13.14 5.79
CA ALA A 259 2.05 -11.98 5.11
C ALA A 259 1.02 -12.35 4.03
N ARG A 260 1.00 -13.60 3.54
CA ARG A 260 0.04 -14.06 2.51
C ARG A 260 -1.44 -13.91 2.89
N HIS A 261 -1.74 -13.85 4.19
CA HIS A 261 -3.10 -13.71 4.70
C HIS A 261 -3.33 -12.34 5.37
N VAL A 262 -2.32 -11.46 5.28
CA VAL A 262 -2.36 -10.09 5.78
C VAL A 262 -2.82 -9.20 4.62
N PRO A 263 -3.66 -8.18 4.88
CA PRO A 263 -3.99 -7.22 3.85
C PRO A 263 -2.74 -6.57 3.28
N ASN A 264 -2.72 -6.45 1.95
CA ASN A 264 -1.78 -5.66 1.16
C ASN A 264 -1.48 -4.29 1.79
N GLU A 265 -0.26 -3.78 1.56
CA GLU A 265 0.18 -2.48 2.07
C GLU A 265 -0.77 -1.33 1.65
N GLY A 266 -1.16 -1.27 0.38
CA GLY A 266 -2.08 -0.25 -0.15
C GLY A 266 -3.52 -0.32 0.39
N ALA A 267 -3.94 -1.42 1.02
CA ALA A 267 -5.32 -1.63 1.44
C ALA A 267 -5.81 -0.60 2.48
N LEU A 268 -4.90 -0.12 3.34
CA LEU A 268 -5.22 0.96 4.30
C LEU A 268 -5.53 2.27 3.57
N PHE A 269 -4.70 2.61 2.57
CA PHE A 269 -4.83 3.84 1.81
C PHE A 269 -6.08 3.83 0.92
N TYR A 270 -6.24 2.79 0.10
CA TYR A 270 -7.37 2.61 -0.81
C TYR A 270 -8.67 2.11 -0.13
N GLY A 271 -8.67 1.99 1.19
CA GLY A 271 -9.85 1.69 1.99
C GLY A 271 -10.23 2.89 2.85
N PRO A 272 -10.08 2.80 4.18
CA PRO A 272 -10.60 3.79 5.11
C PRO A 272 -9.97 5.18 4.97
N VAL A 273 -8.72 5.29 4.50
CA VAL A 273 -8.07 6.60 4.34
C VAL A 273 -8.67 7.39 3.18
N GLN A 274 -8.77 6.82 1.97
CA GLN A 274 -9.39 7.51 0.83
C GLN A 274 -10.90 7.75 1.04
N GLN A 275 -11.62 6.82 1.66
CA GLN A 275 -13.01 7.08 2.09
C GLN A 275 -13.11 8.21 3.12
N GLY A 276 -12.10 8.33 4.00
CA GLY A 276 -11.95 9.43 4.93
C GLY A 276 -11.67 10.76 4.26
N ASN A 277 -10.79 10.75 3.25
CA ASN A 277 -10.51 11.92 2.43
C ASN A 277 -11.74 12.39 1.66
N ASP A 278 -12.51 11.46 1.09
CA ASP A 278 -13.76 11.75 0.38
C ASP A 278 -14.79 12.42 1.30
N ASN A 279 -14.90 11.99 2.56
CA ASN A 279 -15.74 12.67 3.56
C ASN A 279 -15.37 14.16 3.72
N TRP A 280 -14.11 14.52 3.51
CA TRP A 280 -13.59 15.87 3.61
C TRP A 280 -13.37 16.54 2.24
N ASN A 281 -13.90 15.98 1.15
CA ASN A 281 -13.69 16.45 -0.22
C ASN A 281 -12.20 16.61 -0.57
N ALA A 282 -11.39 15.64 -0.19
CA ALA A 282 -9.93 15.67 -0.29
C ALA A 282 -9.36 14.40 -0.95
N THR A 283 -10.15 13.70 -1.76
CA THR A 283 -9.74 12.47 -2.44
C THR A 283 -8.58 12.76 -3.38
N PHE A 284 -7.52 11.96 -3.28
CA PHE A 284 -6.34 12.10 -4.14
C PHE A 284 -6.55 11.41 -5.48
N PHE A 285 -6.01 12.02 -6.54
CA PHE A 285 -5.74 11.32 -7.79
C PHE A 285 -4.45 10.51 -7.63
N CYS A 286 -4.51 9.22 -7.92
CA CYS A 286 -3.41 8.27 -7.75
C CYS A 286 -2.76 7.85 -9.08
N GLY A 287 -2.92 8.65 -10.13
CA GLY A 287 -2.24 8.43 -11.41
C GLY A 287 -2.90 7.41 -12.33
N SER A 288 -3.74 6.52 -11.81
CA SER A 288 -4.43 5.45 -12.55
C SER A 288 -5.76 5.12 -11.87
N CYS A 289 -6.62 4.38 -12.56
CA CYS A 289 -7.93 3.95 -12.08
C CYS A 289 -8.82 5.13 -11.68
N ALA A 290 -8.84 6.16 -12.51
CA ALA A 290 -9.58 7.39 -12.25
C ALA A 290 -10.26 7.91 -13.50
N VAL A 291 -11.35 8.65 -13.29
CA VAL A 291 -12.02 9.48 -14.30
C VAL A 291 -11.88 10.93 -13.88
N ILE A 292 -11.54 11.80 -14.82
CA ILE A 292 -11.29 13.22 -14.58
C ILE A 292 -12.10 14.04 -15.58
N ARG A 293 -12.74 15.11 -15.13
CA ARG A 293 -13.43 16.07 -15.99
C ARG A 293 -12.39 16.91 -16.75
N ARG A 294 -12.47 16.92 -18.08
CA ARG A 294 -11.53 17.65 -18.95
C ARG A 294 -11.44 19.13 -18.59
N VAL A 295 -12.58 19.80 -18.46
CA VAL A 295 -12.64 21.26 -18.16
C VAL A 295 -11.88 21.59 -16.88
N ALA A 296 -11.96 20.75 -15.84
CA ALA A 296 -11.24 20.95 -14.60
C ALA A 296 -9.72 20.85 -14.76
N LEU A 297 -9.24 19.97 -15.66
CA LEU A 297 -7.83 19.88 -16.02
C LEU A 297 -7.38 21.09 -16.84
N GLU A 298 -8.17 21.51 -17.83
CA GLU A 298 -7.85 22.66 -18.68
C GLU A 298 -7.76 23.96 -17.87
N GLU A 299 -8.63 24.16 -16.87
CA GLU A 299 -8.59 25.32 -15.96
C GLU A 299 -7.29 25.43 -15.16
N ILE A 300 -6.63 24.32 -14.85
CA ILE A 300 -5.33 24.32 -14.13
C ILE A 300 -4.12 24.26 -15.09
N GLY A 301 -4.35 24.30 -16.41
CA GLY A 301 -3.30 24.22 -17.43
C GLY A 301 -2.85 22.79 -17.76
N GLY A 302 -3.68 21.78 -17.47
CA GLY A 302 -3.39 20.35 -17.66
C GLY A 302 -2.86 19.65 -16.41
N PHE A 303 -2.32 18.45 -16.60
CA PHE A 303 -1.65 17.70 -15.54
C PHE A 303 -0.43 18.46 -15.02
N ALA A 304 -0.24 18.48 -13.70
CA ALA A 304 0.86 19.15 -13.04
C ALA A 304 2.23 18.57 -13.47
N VAL A 305 3.25 19.42 -13.61
CA VAL A 305 4.57 19.01 -14.11
C VAL A 305 5.73 19.39 -13.19
N GLU A 306 5.42 20.06 -12.08
CA GLU A 306 6.39 20.65 -11.17
C GLU A 306 6.99 19.64 -10.18
N THR A 307 6.32 18.52 -9.96
CA THR A 307 6.73 17.47 -9.01
C THR A 307 6.72 16.10 -9.68
N VAL A 308 7.41 15.12 -9.09
CA VAL A 308 7.46 13.74 -9.63
C VAL A 308 6.21 12.91 -9.34
N THR A 309 5.27 13.46 -8.56
CA THR A 309 3.94 12.90 -8.28
C THR A 309 2.92 13.85 -8.87
N GLU A 310 2.86 13.88 -10.20
CA GLU A 310 1.98 14.75 -10.98
C GLU A 310 0.52 14.57 -10.59
N ASP A 311 0.16 13.34 -10.23
CA ASP A 311 -1.19 12.91 -9.95
C ASP A 311 -1.78 13.62 -8.73
N ALA A 312 -1.16 13.45 -7.57
CA ALA A 312 -1.59 14.09 -6.33
C ALA A 312 -1.52 15.62 -6.43
N HIS A 313 -0.53 16.15 -7.17
CA HIS A 313 -0.40 17.59 -7.38
C HIS A 313 -1.51 18.14 -8.29
N THR A 314 -1.92 17.39 -9.31
CA THR A 314 -3.06 17.73 -10.18
C THR A 314 -4.36 17.81 -9.38
N ALA A 315 -4.64 16.82 -8.51
CA ALA A 315 -5.81 16.84 -7.64
C ALA A 315 -5.81 18.06 -6.69
N LEU A 316 -4.66 18.37 -6.09
CA LEU A 316 -4.49 19.54 -5.22
C LEU A 316 -4.83 20.84 -5.96
N LYS A 317 -4.32 21.02 -7.18
CA LYS A 317 -4.59 22.20 -8.00
C LYS A 317 -6.07 22.36 -8.36
N MET A 318 -6.73 21.28 -8.79
CA MET A 318 -8.17 21.32 -9.11
C MET A 318 -8.99 21.72 -7.87
N GLN A 319 -8.70 21.13 -6.71
CA GLN A 319 -9.44 21.44 -5.48
C GLN A 319 -9.21 22.86 -4.97
N ARG A 320 -8.03 23.46 -5.21
CA ARG A 320 -7.78 24.87 -4.90
C ARG A 320 -8.67 25.82 -5.73
N LEU A 321 -9.11 25.40 -6.90
CA LEU A 321 -10.10 26.11 -7.73
C LEU A 321 -11.56 25.77 -7.35
N GLY A 322 -11.77 25.06 -6.24
CA GLY A 322 -13.10 24.73 -5.72
C GLY A 322 -13.80 23.58 -6.46
N TRP A 323 -13.04 22.75 -7.17
CA TRP A 323 -13.56 21.49 -7.71
C TRP A 323 -13.64 20.41 -6.64
N ASN A 324 -14.63 19.53 -6.75
CA ASN A 324 -14.83 18.39 -5.87
C ASN A 324 -14.09 17.14 -6.38
N SER A 325 -13.80 16.24 -5.46
CA SER A 325 -13.21 14.92 -5.72
C SER A 325 -14.01 13.83 -4.99
N ALA A 326 -14.16 12.67 -5.60
CA ALA A 326 -14.90 11.54 -5.04
C ALA A 326 -14.06 10.25 -5.04
N PHE A 327 -14.32 9.39 -4.06
CA PHE A 327 -13.73 8.05 -3.99
C PHE A 327 -14.80 6.97 -4.02
N LEU A 328 -14.75 6.08 -5.01
CA LEU A 328 -15.61 4.89 -5.06
C LEU A 328 -14.79 3.66 -4.65
N ALA A 329 -15.05 3.14 -3.45
CA ALA A 329 -14.30 2.03 -2.86
C ALA A 329 -14.64 0.65 -3.47
N LEU A 330 -14.60 0.55 -4.81
CA LEU A 330 -14.80 -0.68 -5.58
C LEU A 330 -13.57 -0.93 -6.45
N PRO A 331 -12.91 -2.10 -6.37
CA PRO A 331 -11.77 -2.43 -7.20
C PRO A 331 -12.23 -2.72 -8.64
N LEU A 332 -12.35 -1.66 -9.45
CA LEU A 332 -12.83 -1.73 -10.84
C LEU A 332 -11.69 -1.88 -11.85
N ALA A 333 -10.44 -1.85 -11.40
CA ALA A 333 -9.27 -2.13 -12.23
C ALA A 333 -8.18 -2.75 -11.34
N ALA A 334 -7.35 -3.60 -11.93
CA ALA A 334 -6.32 -4.32 -11.20
C ALA A 334 -4.96 -4.25 -11.91
N GLY A 335 -3.94 -3.91 -11.13
CA GLY A 335 -2.57 -3.74 -11.57
C GLY A 335 -1.64 -4.89 -11.19
N LEU A 336 -0.39 -4.79 -11.65
CA LEU A 336 0.72 -5.61 -11.20
C LEU A 336 1.51 -4.90 -10.08
N ALA A 337 1.68 -5.57 -8.94
CA ALA A 337 2.62 -5.16 -7.92
C ALA A 337 4.07 -5.33 -8.37
N THR A 338 4.99 -4.60 -7.73
CA THR A 338 6.43 -4.66 -8.02
C THR A 338 7.01 -6.05 -7.83
N GLU A 339 7.73 -6.55 -8.82
CA GLU A 339 8.23 -7.92 -8.84
C GLU A 339 9.36 -8.20 -7.86
N ARG A 340 10.07 -7.18 -7.37
CA ARG A 340 11.21 -7.32 -6.45
C ARG A 340 11.22 -6.19 -5.43
N LEU A 341 11.81 -6.47 -4.27
CA LEU A 341 11.95 -5.52 -3.16
C LEU A 341 12.71 -4.27 -3.59
N GLY A 342 13.77 -4.40 -4.40
CA GLY A 342 14.51 -3.23 -4.92
C GLY A 342 13.65 -2.27 -5.72
N LEU A 343 12.83 -2.80 -6.63
CA LEU A 343 11.88 -2.00 -7.42
C LEU A 343 10.80 -1.37 -6.52
N HIS A 344 10.35 -2.11 -5.50
CA HIS A 344 9.42 -1.60 -4.49
C HIS A 344 10.00 -0.40 -3.73
N VAL A 345 11.25 -0.51 -3.27
CA VAL A 345 11.95 0.57 -2.55
C VAL A 345 12.11 1.80 -3.45
N ILE A 346 12.52 1.63 -4.70
CA ILE A 346 12.66 2.73 -5.67
C ILE A 346 11.31 3.42 -5.91
N GLN A 347 10.24 2.65 -6.10
CA GLN A 347 8.90 3.19 -6.35
C GLN A 347 8.41 4.02 -5.16
N ARG A 348 8.52 3.50 -3.93
CA ARG A 348 8.10 4.21 -2.70
C ARG A 348 8.99 5.41 -2.40
N THR A 349 10.28 5.35 -2.71
CA THR A 349 11.20 6.50 -2.61
C THR A 349 10.79 7.65 -3.53
N ARG A 350 10.36 7.33 -4.75
CA ARG A 350 9.81 8.33 -5.69
C ARG A 350 8.57 9.01 -5.13
N TRP A 351 7.64 8.24 -4.57
CA TRP A 351 6.42 8.80 -3.96
C TRP A 351 6.73 9.69 -2.77
N ALA A 352 7.65 9.25 -1.90
CA ALA A 352 8.10 10.04 -0.75
C ALA A 352 8.72 11.37 -1.18
N ARG A 353 9.58 11.34 -2.20
CA ARG A 353 10.16 12.55 -2.79
C ARG A 353 9.06 13.44 -3.37
N GLY A 354 8.16 12.93 -4.21
CA GLY A 354 7.11 13.75 -4.84
C GLY A 354 6.19 14.43 -3.83
N MET A 355 5.72 13.70 -2.84
CA MET A 355 4.90 14.28 -1.77
C MET A 355 5.65 15.33 -0.95
N THR A 356 6.95 15.12 -0.71
CA THR A 356 7.81 16.14 -0.08
C THR A 356 8.00 17.37 -0.96
N GLN A 357 8.11 17.21 -2.29
CA GLN A 357 8.17 18.33 -3.23
C GLN A 357 6.89 19.15 -3.19
N ILE A 358 5.70 18.50 -3.22
CA ILE A 358 4.42 19.21 -3.12
C ILE A 358 4.35 20.00 -1.82
N PHE A 359 4.75 19.39 -0.69
CA PHE A 359 4.78 20.05 0.61
C PHE A 359 5.64 21.33 0.62
N ARG A 360 6.77 21.32 -0.10
CA ARG A 360 7.71 22.45 -0.16
C ARG A 360 7.35 23.50 -1.21
N VAL A 361 6.84 23.08 -2.36
CA VAL A 361 6.63 23.94 -3.54
C VAL A 361 5.23 24.55 -3.55
N ASP A 362 4.19 23.78 -3.22
CA ASP A 362 2.80 24.23 -3.27
C ASP A 362 2.22 24.45 -1.86
N ASN A 363 2.67 23.65 -0.89
CA ASN A 363 2.30 23.71 0.53
C ASN A 363 0.79 23.82 0.82
N PRO A 364 0.12 22.71 1.18
CA PRO A 364 -1.33 22.72 1.40
C PRO A 364 -1.74 23.53 2.63
N LEU A 365 -0.86 23.76 3.61
CA LEU A 365 -1.22 24.45 4.85
C LEU A 365 -1.43 25.94 4.68
N PHE A 366 -0.58 26.60 3.87
CA PHE A 366 -0.59 28.06 3.74
C PHE A 366 -1.15 28.56 2.41
N GLY A 367 -1.24 27.70 1.40
CA GLY A 367 -1.75 28.12 0.10
C GLY A 367 -3.28 28.39 0.10
N ARG A 368 -3.78 29.24 -0.81
CA ARG A 368 -5.20 29.60 -0.88
C ARG A 368 -6.06 28.52 -1.56
N GLY A 369 -7.38 28.57 -1.36
CA GLY A 369 -8.36 27.74 -2.10
C GLY A 369 -8.80 26.44 -1.43
N LEU A 370 -8.10 25.98 -0.38
CA LEU A 370 -8.51 24.79 0.39
C LEU A 370 -9.23 25.13 1.69
N SER A 371 -10.25 24.33 2.00
CA SER A 371 -10.88 24.28 3.33
C SER A 371 -9.94 23.64 4.37
N TRP A 372 -10.13 23.97 5.64
CA TRP A 372 -9.30 23.44 6.73
C TRP A 372 -9.18 21.90 6.75
N PRO A 373 -10.28 21.13 6.61
CA PRO A 373 -10.17 19.66 6.57
C PRO A 373 -9.35 19.15 5.38
N GLN A 374 -9.51 19.75 4.19
CA GLN A 374 -8.69 19.40 3.02
C GLN A 374 -7.21 19.63 3.30
N ARG A 375 -6.84 20.77 3.93
CA ARG A 375 -5.46 21.07 4.31
C ARG A 375 -4.86 19.97 5.19
N LEU A 376 -5.63 19.48 6.17
CA LEU A 376 -5.20 18.42 7.07
C LEU A 376 -5.08 17.06 6.39
N CYS A 377 -5.98 16.73 5.45
CA CYS A 377 -5.87 15.51 4.63
C CYS A 377 -4.60 15.52 3.76
N TYR A 378 -4.32 16.62 3.06
CA TYR A 378 -3.09 16.79 2.27
C TYR A 378 -1.84 16.81 3.15
N LEU A 379 -1.89 17.50 4.29
CA LEU A 379 -0.80 17.49 5.25
C LEU A 379 -0.50 16.07 5.71
N ASN A 380 -1.52 15.27 6.03
CA ASN A 380 -1.30 13.89 6.46
C ASN A 380 -0.61 13.05 5.39
N ALA A 381 -1.06 13.15 4.13
CA ALA A 381 -0.44 12.42 3.04
C ALA A 381 1.04 12.80 2.85
N MET A 382 1.38 14.09 3.01
CA MET A 382 2.76 14.57 2.86
C MET A 382 3.64 14.21 4.06
N LEU A 383 3.12 14.37 5.28
CA LEU A 383 3.83 14.02 6.50
C LEU A 383 4.03 12.52 6.59
N HIS A 384 3.06 11.69 6.15
CA HIS A 384 3.17 10.23 6.19
C HIS A 384 4.50 9.72 5.61
N PHE A 385 4.99 10.30 4.50
CA PHE A 385 6.25 9.89 3.91
C PHE A 385 7.52 10.31 4.69
N GLN A 386 7.39 11.11 5.76
CA GLN A 386 8.51 11.53 6.61
C GLN A 386 8.83 10.53 7.73
N TYR A 387 8.16 9.37 7.81
CA TYR A 387 8.37 8.40 8.89
C TYR A 387 9.79 7.82 8.94
N GLY A 388 10.56 7.91 7.85
CA GLY A 388 11.88 7.26 7.75
C GLY A 388 12.81 7.66 8.89
N LEU A 389 12.94 8.96 9.15
CA LEU A 389 13.83 9.46 10.22
C LEU A 389 13.31 9.10 11.63
N PRO A 390 12.04 9.36 11.99
CA PRO A 390 11.45 8.89 13.25
C PRO A 390 11.63 7.38 13.48
N ARG A 391 11.42 6.55 12.45
CA ARG A 391 11.59 5.10 12.54
C ARG A 391 13.03 4.71 12.86
N VAL A 392 14.02 5.30 12.20
CA VAL A 392 15.44 5.07 12.51
C VAL A 392 15.78 5.50 13.94
N ILE A 393 15.25 6.63 14.41
CA ILE A 393 15.42 7.11 15.79
C ILE A 393 14.85 6.09 16.78
N PHE A 394 13.61 5.63 16.60
CA PHE A 394 13.00 4.64 17.50
C PHE A 394 13.74 3.31 17.56
N LEU A 395 14.27 2.85 16.42
CA LEU A 395 15.03 1.59 16.33
C LEU A 395 16.42 1.69 16.97
N THR A 396 16.98 2.90 17.10
CA THR A 396 18.34 3.12 17.62
C THR A 396 18.36 3.75 19.01
N ALA A 397 17.25 4.32 19.49
CA ALA A 397 17.14 5.00 20.78
C ALA A 397 17.68 4.19 21.98
N PRO A 398 17.39 2.87 22.13
CA PRO A 398 17.94 2.08 23.24
C PRO A 398 19.46 2.01 23.25
N MET A 399 20.12 2.12 22.09
CA MET A 399 21.58 2.04 21.99
C MET A 399 22.26 3.15 22.79
N ALA A 400 21.63 4.33 22.91
CA ALA A 400 22.17 5.45 23.67
C ALA A 400 22.45 5.04 25.13
N TYR A 401 21.49 4.37 25.77
CA TYR A 401 21.65 3.88 27.13
C TYR A 401 22.48 2.58 27.17
N LEU A 402 22.17 1.61 26.31
CA LEU A 402 22.77 0.28 26.32
C LEU A 402 24.29 0.29 26.06
N LEU A 403 24.75 1.08 25.08
CA LEU A 403 26.17 1.16 24.74
C LEU A 403 26.87 2.27 25.54
N PHE A 404 26.27 3.45 25.60
CA PHE A 404 26.95 4.67 26.04
C PHE A 404 26.48 5.21 27.39
N ASN A 405 25.53 4.53 28.05
CA ASN A 405 24.94 4.95 29.32
C ASN A 405 24.39 6.40 29.30
N GLN A 406 23.97 6.88 28.12
CA GLN A 406 23.39 8.20 27.95
C GLN A 406 21.90 8.15 28.27
N ASN A 407 21.44 8.99 29.19
CA ASN A 407 20.03 9.03 29.56
C ASN A 407 19.26 10.04 28.70
N ILE A 408 18.52 9.54 27.72
CA ILE A 408 17.76 10.36 26.75
C ILE A 408 16.30 10.60 27.18
N ILE A 409 15.88 10.08 28.33
CA ILE A 409 14.57 10.32 28.95
C ILE A 409 14.79 10.53 30.45
N ALA A 410 14.72 11.77 30.92
CA ALA A 410 14.98 12.12 32.31
C ALA A 410 13.82 11.73 33.24
N SER A 411 13.65 10.43 33.48
CA SER A 411 12.57 9.90 34.31
C SER A 411 12.93 8.51 34.83
N SER A 412 12.29 8.10 35.93
CA SER A 412 12.35 6.72 36.41
C SER A 412 11.65 5.77 35.43
N ALA A 413 12.11 4.51 35.37
CA ALA A 413 11.49 3.48 34.54
C ALA A 413 9.99 3.28 34.86
N SER A 414 9.63 3.40 36.15
CA SER A 414 8.24 3.30 36.62
C SER A 414 7.35 4.40 36.02
N MET A 415 7.81 5.65 36.06
CA MET A 415 7.07 6.78 35.49
C MET A 415 6.95 6.66 33.96
N ILE A 416 8.04 6.31 33.27
CA ILE A 416 8.02 6.11 31.81
C ILE A 416 6.95 5.09 31.44
N PHE A 417 6.94 3.93 32.11
CA PHE A 417 6.00 2.87 31.80
C PHE A 417 4.55 3.25 32.15
N ALA A 418 4.32 3.99 33.25
CA ALA A 418 2.99 4.46 33.66
C ALA A 418 2.32 5.39 32.63
N TYR A 419 3.09 6.24 31.94
CA TYR A 419 2.58 7.12 30.88
C TYR A 419 2.56 6.43 29.51
N MET A 420 3.60 5.66 29.18
CA MET A 420 3.75 5.02 27.88
C MET A 420 2.72 3.90 27.65
N LEU A 421 2.52 3.00 28.63
CA LEU A 421 1.72 1.80 28.45
C LEU A 421 0.25 2.09 28.06
N PRO A 422 -0.49 3.00 28.75
CA PRO A 422 -1.87 3.32 28.38
C PRO A 422 -1.96 3.93 26.99
N HIS A 423 -1.04 4.83 26.64
CA HIS A 423 -0.98 5.45 25.32
C HIS A 423 -0.78 4.41 24.20
N LEU A 424 0.21 3.53 24.33
CA LEU A 424 0.50 2.50 23.32
C LEU A 424 -0.64 1.49 23.19
N LEU A 425 -1.19 0.99 24.31
CA LEU A 425 -2.29 0.03 24.27
C LEU A 425 -3.55 0.60 23.64
N MET A 426 -3.94 1.82 24.03
CA MET A 426 -5.12 2.47 23.48
C MET A 426 -4.98 2.72 21.98
N SER A 427 -3.84 3.28 21.55
CA SER A 427 -3.60 3.59 20.14
C SER A 427 -3.59 2.33 19.26
N VAL A 428 -2.93 1.25 19.69
CA VAL A 428 -2.92 -0.04 18.97
C VAL A 428 -4.31 -0.67 18.93
N TYR A 429 -5.02 -0.72 20.06
CA TYR A 429 -6.35 -1.34 20.12
C TYR A 429 -7.38 -0.62 19.24
N ILE A 430 -7.40 0.71 19.25
CA ILE A 430 -8.33 1.50 18.46
C ILE A 430 -8.00 1.39 16.96
N ASN A 431 -6.72 1.43 16.60
CA ASN A 431 -6.32 1.22 15.21
C ASN A 431 -6.74 -0.17 14.72
N SER A 432 -6.52 -1.23 15.51
CA SER A 432 -6.99 -2.59 15.18
C SER A 432 -8.52 -2.65 15.07
N ARG A 433 -9.24 -1.93 15.93
CA ARG A 433 -10.71 -1.90 15.89
C ARG A 433 -11.25 -1.21 14.64
N MET A 434 -10.67 -0.07 14.25
CA MET A 434 -11.13 0.78 13.14
C MET A 434 -10.64 0.27 11.79
N ASN A 435 -9.36 -0.08 11.72
CA ASN A 435 -8.63 -0.32 10.49
C ASN A 435 -8.16 -1.78 10.35
N GLY A 436 -8.42 -2.65 11.33
CA GLY A 436 -7.90 -4.03 11.39
C GLY A 436 -8.37 -4.99 10.29
N ARG A 437 -9.20 -4.56 9.34
CA ARG A 437 -9.47 -5.33 8.10
C ARG A 437 -8.55 -4.92 6.95
N TYR A 438 -7.90 -3.77 7.06
CA TYR A 438 -7.07 -3.16 6.02
C TYR A 438 -5.60 -3.04 6.45
N ARG A 439 -5.32 -3.06 7.75
CA ARG A 439 -3.97 -3.11 8.29
C ARG A 439 -3.96 -3.83 9.63
N TYR A 440 -3.25 -4.96 9.71
CA TYR A 440 -3.10 -5.69 10.96
C TYR A 440 -2.05 -5.00 11.86
N ALA A 441 -2.23 -5.11 13.17
CA ALA A 441 -1.30 -4.54 14.14
C ALA A 441 0.14 -5.04 13.92
N PHE A 442 1.11 -4.17 14.16
CA PHE A 442 2.56 -4.41 14.01
C PHE A 442 3.05 -4.67 12.57
N TRP A 443 2.20 -5.08 11.63
CA TRP A 443 2.62 -5.27 10.25
C TRP A 443 3.06 -3.96 9.58
N GLY A 444 2.37 -2.85 9.88
CA GLY A 444 2.80 -1.50 9.48
C GLY A 444 4.25 -1.19 9.87
N GLU A 445 4.68 -1.68 11.04
CA GLU A 445 6.04 -1.51 11.54
C GLU A 445 7.08 -2.20 10.66
N ILE A 446 6.76 -3.38 10.10
CA ILE A 446 7.64 -4.10 9.19
C ILE A 446 7.78 -3.33 7.88
N TYR A 447 6.65 -2.94 7.26
CA TYR A 447 6.64 -2.19 5.99
C TYR A 447 7.47 -0.91 6.11
N GLU A 448 7.22 -0.12 7.16
CA GLU A 448 7.95 1.12 7.37
C GLU A 448 9.43 0.88 7.73
N THR A 449 9.75 -0.16 8.50
CA THR A 449 11.15 -0.46 8.85
C THR A 449 11.97 -0.85 7.63
N VAL A 450 11.44 -1.65 6.71
CA VAL A 450 12.12 -1.99 5.44
C VAL A 450 12.47 -0.73 4.65
N MET A 451 11.55 0.23 4.63
CA MET A 451 11.68 1.47 3.87
C MET A 451 12.50 2.55 4.58
N ALA A 452 12.53 2.57 5.92
CA ALA A 452 12.96 3.72 6.72
C ALA A 452 14.33 4.27 6.30
N PHE A 453 15.37 3.43 6.29
CA PHE A 453 16.74 3.84 5.95
C PHE A 453 16.88 4.35 4.51
N HIS A 454 16.03 3.87 3.60
CA HIS A 454 16.02 4.29 2.20
C HIS A 454 15.32 5.63 1.98
N LEU A 455 14.39 5.99 2.88
CA LEU A 455 13.61 7.23 2.76
C LEU A 455 14.28 8.43 3.42
N VAL A 456 15.10 8.24 4.46
CA VAL A 456 15.71 9.35 5.24
C VAL A 456 16.40 10.38 4.34
N ILE A 457 17.36 9.94 3.52
CA ILE A 457 18.16 10.84 2.70
C ILE A 457 17.30 11.52 1.61
N PRO A 458 16.51 10.77 0.80
CA PRO A 458 15.64 11.38 -0.20
C PRO A 458 14.66 12.42 0.36
N THR A 459 13.99 12.14 1.47
CA THR A 459 13.00 13.08 2.01
C THR A 459 13.65 14.31 2.63
N LEU A 460 14.73 14.16 3.41
CA LEU A 460 15.46 15.31 3.98
C LEU A 460 16.08 16.20 2.91
N LEU A 461 16.73 15.61 1.90
CA LEU A 461 17.29 16.38 0.79
C LEU A 461 16.21 17.12 0.01
N THR A 462 15.05 16.49 -0.20
CA THR A 462 13.93 17.11 -0.91
C THR A 462 13.30 18.25 -0.09
N LEU A 463 13.27 18.15 1.25
CA LEU A 463 12.84 19.24 2.12
C LEU A 463 13.73 20.47 1.97
N ILE A 464 15.05 20.28 1.84
CA ILE A 464 16.02 21.38 1.71
C ILE A 464 16.04 21.91 0.27
N SER A 465 16.14 21.01 -0.72
CA SER A 465 16.30 21.34 -2.13
C SER A 465 15.36 20.49 -3.01
N PRO A 466 14.09 20.92 -3.16
CA PRO A 466 13.06 20.12 -3.82
C PRO A 466 13.31 19.89 -5.32
N LYS A 467 14.14 20.72 -5.96
CA LYS A 467 14.49 20.57 -7.39
C LYS A 467 15.72 19.67 -7.62
N HIS A 468 16.40 19.24 -6.56
CA HIS A 468 17.62 18.45 -6.67
C HIS A 468 17.31 16.95 -6.84
N GLY A 469 17.99 16.30 -7.78
CA GLY A 469 17.87 14.86 -8.04
C GLY A 469 17.29 14.52 -9.42
N LYS A 470 17.95 13.61 -10.13
CA LYS A 470 17.49 13.10 -11.43
C LYS A 470 16.34 12.10 -11.25
N PHE A 471 15.52 11.96 -12.27
CA PHE A 471 14.46 10.95 -12.37
C PHE A 471 14.98 9.83 -13.28
N ASN A 472 15.10 8.63 -12.75
CA ASN A 472 15.31 7.42 -13.55
C ASN A 472 14.00 6.64 -13.54
N VAL A 473 13.55 6.21 -14.72
CA VAL A 473 12.36 5.37 -14.84
C VAL A 473 12.62 4.04 -14.16
N THR A 474 11.69 3.60 -13.33
CA THR A 474 11.76 2.29 -12.69
C THR A 474 11.53 1.21 -13.74
N ASP A 475 12.40 0.22 -13.85
CA ASP A 475 12.14 -0.94 -14.72
C ASP A 475 10.91 -1.69 -14.21
N LYS A 476 9.97 -1.95 -15.12
CA LYS A 476 8.81 -2.82 -14.88
C LYS A 476 8.98 -4.09 -15.70
N GLY A 477 8.99 -5.24 -15.03
CA GLY A 477 9.12 -6.55 -15.67
C GLY A 477 10.50 -7.19 -15.53
N GLY A 478 10.52 -8.49 -15.25
CA GLY A 478 11.75 -9.23 -14.96
C GLY A 478 11.53 -10.54 -14.18
N LEU A 479 11.63 -11.67 -14.88
CA LEU A 479 11.59 -13.00 -14.27
C LEU A 479 12.74 -13.21 -13.27
N LEU A 480 12.47 -13.96 -12.20
CA LEU A 480 13.47 -14.38 -11.22
C LEU A 480 13.68 -15.88 -11.33
N ASP A 481 14.64 -16.28 -12.17
CA ASP A 481 14.95 -17.68 -12.41
C ASP A 481 15.48 -18.38 -11.15
N ASN A 482 16.13 -17.64 -10.25
CA ASN A 482 16.64 -18.12 -8.97
C ASN A 482 16.21 -17.18 -7.82
N GLY A 483 15.90 -17.77 -6.66
CA GLY A 483 15.74 -17.00 -5.43
C GLY A 483 17.10 -16.56 -4.89
N PHE A 484 17.18 -15.34 -4.33
CA PHE A 484 18.40 -14.79 -3.76
C PHE A 484 18.10 -13.93 -2.53
N PHE A 485 19.13 -13.55 -1.79
CA PHE A 485 19.01 -12.65 -0.65
C PHE A 485 19.57 -11.27 -1.02
N ASP A 486 18.73 -10.24 -1.04
CA ASP A 486 19.12 -8.89 -1.43
C ASP A 486 19.82 -8.14 -0.28
N PHE A 487 21.08 -8.48 -0.06
CA PHE A 487 21.88 -7.90 1.03
C PHE A 487 22.09 -6.39 0.88
N ASN A 488 22.08 -5.87 -0.36
CA ASN A 488 22.35 -4.45 -0.60
C ASN A 488 21.26 -3.56 -0.01
N ILE A 489 19.99 -3.97 -0.14
CA ILE A 489 18.85 -3.25 0.43
C ILE A 489 18.86 -3.29 1.96
N VAL A 490 19.11 -4.46 2.55
CA VAL A 490 19.00 -4.62 4.01
C VAL A 490 20.31 -4.42 4.79
N ARG A 491 21.39 -4.01 4.11
CA ARG A 491 22.68 -3.69 4.75
C ARG A 491 22.55 -2.75 5.95
N PRO A 492 21.85 -1.58 5.87
CA PRO A 492 21.70 -0.71 7.04
C PRO A 492 20.96 -1.39 8.19
N HIS A 493 19.94 -2.21 7.91
CA HIS A 493 19.21 -2.97 8.93
C HIS A 493 20.12 -3.95 9.65
N VAL A 494 20.95 -4.70 8.91
CA VAL A 494 21.91 -5.65 9.48
C VAL A 494 22.91 -4.95 10.40
N ILE A 495 23.44 -3.79 9.99
CA ILE A 495 24.36 -2.99 10.82
C ILE A 495 23.69 -2.61 12.14
N VAL A 496 22.45 -2.12 12.09
CA VAL A 496 21.69 -1.74 13.28
C VAL A 496 21.38 -2.94 14.17
N VAL A 497 21.05 -4.11 13.60
CA VAL A 497 20.87 -5.34 14.38
C VAL A 497 22.15 -5.73 15.12
N VAL A 498 23.31 -5.72 14.44
CA VAL A 498 24.59 -6.06 15.07
C VAL A 498 24.92 -5.10 16.22
N MET A 499 24.77 -3.79 16.00
CA MET A 499 24.99 -2.79 17.05
C MET A 499 23.99 -2.94 18.21
N MET A 500 22.71 -3.23 17.92
CA MET A 500 21.70 -3.43 18.96
C MET A 500 21.98 -4.67 19.78
N LEU A 501 22.38 -5.78 19.14
CA LEU A 501 22.75 -7.01 19.84
C LEU A 501 23.98 -6.80 20.73
N ALA A 502 24.99 -6.08 20.25
CA ALA A 502 26.14 -5.68 21.08
C ALA A 502 25.69 -4.82 22.27
N GLY A 503 24.77 -3.88 22.05
CA GLY A 503 24.15 -3.08 23.11
C GLY A 503 23.39 -3.92 24.13
N ILE A 504 22.57 -4.87 23.69
CA ILE A 504 21.83 -5.77 24.58
C ILE A 504 22.79 -6.61 25.43
N VAL A 505 23.85 -7.17 24.83
CA VAL A 505 24.87 -7.93 25.58
C VAL A 505 25.55 -7.04 26.62
N ALA A 506 26.00 -5.84 26.23
CA ALA A 506 26.60 -4.89 27.17
C ALA A 506 25.63 -4.47 28.29
N GLY A 507 24.36 -4.24 27.95
CA GLY A 507 23.30 -3.91 28.89
C GLY A 507 23.02 -5.02 29.89
N ILE A 508 22.97 -6.29 29.44
CA ILE A 508 22.81 -7.45 30.32
C ILE A 508 24.01 -7.56 31.27
N THR A 509 25.24 -7.43 30.77
CA THR A 509 26.44 -7.45 31.61
C THR A 509 26.39 -6.36 32.69
N ARG A 510 26.02 -5.13 32.32
CA ARG A 510 25.87 -4.00 33.25
C ARG A 510 24.72 -4.20 34.23
N ALA A 511 23.61 -4.81 33.82
CA ALA A 511 22.47 -5.12 34.69
C ALA A 511 22.85 -6.15 35.77
N VAL A 512 23.58 -7.20 35.40
CA VAL A 512 24.05 -8.23 36.33
C VAL A 512 25.06 -7.63 37.31
N ALA A 513 26.02 -6.85 36.80
CA ALA A 513 27.04 -6.17 37.59
C ALA A 513 26.61 -4.75 38.01
N HIS A 514 25.32 -4.52 38.29
CA HIS A 514 24.78 -3.17 38.53
C HIS A 514 25.45 -2.43 39.69
N ASN A 515 25.82 -3.14 40.76
CA ASN A 515 26.54 -2.56 41.91
C ASN A 515 27.92 -2.01 41.50
N TYR A 516 28.59 -2.64 40.54
CA TYR A 516 29.91 -2.21 40.05
C TYR A 516 29.79 -1.03 39.09
N PHE A 517 28.79 -1.04 38.21
CA PHE A 517 28.59 -0.01 37.19
C PHE A 517 27.72 1.17 37.64
N GLY A 518 27.09 1.12 38.82
CA GLY A 518 26.23 2.18 39.34
C GLY A 518 24.99 2.44 38.48
N VAL A 519 24.45 1.43 37.82
CA VAL A 519 23.30 1.55 36.90
C VAL A 519 22.01 1.10 37.57
N ASP A 520 20.89 1.76 37.25
CA ASP A 520 19.56 1.31 37.69
C ASP A 520 19.14 0.05 36.88
N PRO A 521 18.94 -1.11 37.53
CA PRO A 521 18.53 -2.34 36.85
C PRO A 521 17.17 -2.22 36.14
N LYS A 522 16.24 -1.40 36.64
CA LYS A 522 14.91 -1.22 36.05
C LYS A 522 14.96 -0.43 34.75
N VAL A 523 15.76 0.64 34.71
CA VAL A 523 16.00 1.43 33.49
C VAL A 523 16.73 0.58 32.45
N MET A 524 17.68 -0.24 32.88
CA MET A 524 18.38 -1.18 32.01
C MET A 524 17.42 -2.22 31.43
N ALA A 525 16.56 -2.82 32.26
CA ALA A 525 15.56 -3.80 31.81
C ALA A 525 14.59 -3.21 30.78
N LEU A 526 14.14 -1.96 30.96
CA LEU A 526 13.28 -1.27 30.00
C LEU A 526 13.96 -1.12 28.62
N ASN A 527 15.22 -0.66 28.61
CA ASN A 527 15.99 -0.49 27.37
C ASN A 527 16.33 -1.83 26.70
N ILE A 528 16.66 -2.87 27.48
CA ILE A 528 16.85 -4.23 26.96
C ILE A 528 15.55 -4.72 26.31
N GLY A 529 14.41 -4.55 26.98
CA GLY A 529 13.09 -4.93 26.45
C GLY A 529 12.77 -4.25 25.12
N TRP A 530 12.95 -2.93 25.05
CA TRP A 530 12.74 -2.18 23.80
C TRP A 530 13.77 -2.53 22.71
N GLY A 531 15.03 -2.77 23.10
CA GLY A 531 16.07 -3.25 22.19
C GLY A 531 15.73 -4.61 21.58
N CYS A 532 15.26 -5.56 22.39
CA CYS A 532 14.79 -6.87 21.94
C CYS A 532 13.60 -6.75 20.98
N PHE A 533 12.62 -5.90 21.29
CA PHE A 533 11.50 -5.63 20.39
C PHE A 533 11.97 -5.01 19.06
N SER A 534 12.92 -4.06 19.11
CA SER A 534 13.51 -3.44 17.92
C SER A 534 14.26 -4.47 17.05
N VAL A 535 15.02 -5.38 17.67
CA VAL A 535 15.68 -6.48 16.98
C VAL A 535 14.66 -7.39 16.29
N LEU A 536 13.55 -7.72 16.95
CA LEU A 536 12.49 -8.55 16.34
C LEU A 536 11.95 -7.90 15.06
N ILE A 537 11.61 -6.61 15.10
CA ILE A 537 11.09 -5.88 13.95
C ILE A 537 12.14 -5.76 12.84
N LEU A 538 13.40 -5.46 13.18
CA LEU A 538 14.50 -5.41 12.22
C LEU A 538 14.75 -6.76 11.54
N LEU A 539 14.73 -7.87 12.29
CA LEU A 539 14.90 -9.21 11.73
C LEU A 539 13.73 -9.58 10.81
N ALA A 540 12.50 -9.17 11.14
CA ALA A 540 11.35 -9.37 10.27
C ALA A 540 11.47 -8.56 8.97
N ALA A 541 11.96 -7.32 9.05
CA ALA A 541 12.27 -6.50 7.88
C ALA A 541 13.37 -7.13 7.00
N ILE A 542 14.43 -7.65 7.61
CA ILE A 542 15.51 -8.38 6.92
C ILE A 542 14.97 -9.63 6.22
N ALA A 543 13.98 -10.32 6.81
CA ALA A 543 13.39 -11.51 6.21
C ALA A 543 12.69 -11.24 4.86
N VAL A 544 12.18 -10.02 4.65
CA VAL A 544 11.54 -9.61 3.37
C VAL A 544 12.54 -9.63 2.20
N ALA A 545 13.84 -9.42 2.47
CA ALA A 545 14.86 -9.42 1.42
C ALA A 545 15.22 -10.82 0.88
N LYS A 546 14.59 -11.89 1.41
CA LYS A 546 14.69 -13.22 0.84
C LYS A 546 13.74 -13.35 -0.35
N GLU A 547 14.23 -13.02 -1.55
CA GLU A 547 13.46 -13.13 -2.77
C GLU A 547 13.19 -14.58 -3.14
N THR A 548 11.91 -14.92 -3.28
CA THR A 548 11.51 -16.25 -3.75
C THR A 548 11.55 -16.32 -5.27
N ARG A 549 11.97 -17.48 -5.79
CA ARG A 549 11.98 -17.78 -7.24
C ARG A 549 10.61 -17.52 -7.87
N GLN A 550 10.58 -16.79 -8.99
CA GLN A 550 9.39 -16.54 -9.78
C GLN A 550 9.65 -16.91 -11.24
N VAL A 551 9.12 -18.08 -11.63
CA VAL A 551 9.26 -18.63 -12.98
C VAL A 551 8.06 -18.28 -13.87
N ARG A 552 6.94 -17.84 -13.27
CA ARG A 552 5.70 -17.58 -14.01
C ARG A 552 5.71 -16.17 -14.60
N LYS A 553 5.53 -16.07 -15.92
CA LYS A 553 5.39 -14.81 -16.67
C LYS A 553 4.02 -14.15 -16.46
N THR A 554 2.96 -14.95 -16.33
CA THR A 554 1.59 -14.48 -16.12
C THR A 554 1.04 -14.96 -14.78
N ILE A 555 0.31 -14.09 -14.09
CA ILE A 555 -0.34 -14.40 -12.82
C ILE A 555 -1.58 -15.26 -13.07
N ARG A 556 -1.79 -16.26 -12.21
CA ARG A 556 -2.98 -17.10 -12.22
C ARG A 556 -3.99 -16.59 -11.20
N ILE A 557 -5.26 -16.59 -11.58
CA ILE A 557 -6.40 -16.16 -10.79
C ILE A 557 -7.27 -17.39 -10.56
N ASP A 558 -7.63 -17.62 -9.29
CA ASP A 558 -8.52 -18.71 -8.92
C ASP A 558 -9.93 -18.40 -9.43
N VAL A 559 -10.41 -19.22 -10.36
CA VAL A 559 -11.70 -19.02 -11.02
C VAL A 559 -12.29 -20.36 -11.40
N ALA A 560 -13.53 -20.59 -10.97
CA ALA A 560 -14.29 -21.81 -11.27
C ALA A 560 -15.35 -21.52 -12.33
N LEU A 561 -15.02 -21.78 -13.59
CA LEU A 561 -15.90 -21.65 -14.74
C LEU A 561 -16.12 -23.02 -15.38
N PRO A 562 -17.33 -23.33 -15.86
CA PRO A 562 -17.56 -24.54 -16.63
C PRO A 562 -16.69 -24.50 -17.91
N ALA A 563 -16.08 -25.64 -18.23
CA ALA A 563 -15.21 -25.78 -19.40
C ALA A 563 -15.48 -27.12 -20.10
N ILE A 564 -15.12 -27.21 -21.37
CA ILE A 564 -15.13 -28.43 -22.17
C ILE A 564 -13.72 -28.64 -22.72
N VAL A 565 -13.21 -29.85 -22.58
CA VAL A 565 -11.94 -30.28 -23.14
C VAL A 565 -12.24 -31.02 -24.43
N HIS A 566 -11.61 -30.61 -25.53
CA HIS A 566 -11.71 -31.26 -26.83
C HIS A 566 -10.44 -32.06 -27.09
N TYR A 567 -10.61 -33.36 -27.28
CA TYR A 567 -9.55 -34.29 -27.62
C TYR A 567 -9.42 -34.46 -29.13
N ALA A 568 -8.22 -34.82 -29.60
CA ALA A 568 -7.93 -35.06 -31.01
C ALA A 568 -8.77 -36.20 -31.62
N SER A 569 -9.24 -37.16 -30.81
CA SER A 569 -10.20 -38.19 -31.24
C SER A 569 -11.61 -37.65 -31.59
N GLY A 570 -11.87 -36.37 -31.37
CA GLY A 570 -13.19 -35.74 -31.51
C GLY A 570 -14.08 -35.86 -30.26
N ILE A 571 -13.60 -36.52 -29.21
CA ILE A 571 -14.32 -36.63 -27.94
C ILE A 571 -14.25 -35.30 -27.20
N SER A 572 -15.38 -34.87 -26.63
CA SER A 572 -15.47 -33.64 -25.84
C SER A 572 -16.00 -33.95 -24.44
N VAL A 573 -15.33 -33.45 -23.41
CA VAL A 573 -15.64 -33.79 -22.01
C VAL A 573 -15.78 -32.54 -21.16
N ARG A 574 -16.86 -32.47 -20.37
CA ARG A 574 -17.13 -31.34 -19.48
C ARG A 574 -16.26 -31.42 -18.23
N THR A 575 -15.76 -30.26 -17.81
CA THR A 575 -15.00 -30.06 -16.58
C THR A 575 -15.22 -28.65 -16.03
N THR A 576 -14.43 -28.24 -15.05
CA THR A 576 -14.44 -26.91 -14.45
C THR A 576 -13.01 -26.42 -14.28
N THR A 577 -12.79 -25.13 -14.52
CA THR A 577 -11.51 -24.48 -14.25
C THR A 577 -11.26 -24.41 -12.75
N VAL A 578 -9.99 -24.47 -12.35
CA VAL A 578 -9.53 -24.25 -10.98
C VAL A 578 -8.89 -22.87 -10.90
N ASP A 579 -7.97 -22.60 -11.82
CA ASP A 579 -7.29 -21.32 -11.97
C ASP A 579 -7.03 -21.03 -13.45
N MET A 580 -6.92 -19.75 -13.80
CA MET A 580 -6.67 -19.26 -15.15
C MET A 580 -5.66 -18.12 -15.17
N SER A 581 -4.92 -17.99 -16.26
CA SER A 581 -4.06 -16.84 -16.56
C SER A 581 -4.09 -16.52 -18.03
N MET A 582 -3.46 -15.41 -18.43
CA MET A 582 -3.29 -15.08 -19.85
C MET A 582 -2.40 -16.06 -20.63
N GLY A 583 -1.69 -16.97 -19.95
CA GLY A 583 -0.82 -17.98 -20.58
C GLY A 583 -1.31 -19.42 -20.47
N GLY A 584 -2.40 -19.70 -19.76
CA GLY A 584 -2.90 -21.07 -19.62
C GLY A 584 -3.94 -21.24 -18.51
N VAL A 585 -4.46 -22.46 -18.44
CA VAL A 585 -5.57 -22.86 -17.54
C VAL A 585 -5.20 -24.10 -16.74
N LYS A 586 -5.79 -24.22 -15.55
CA LYS A 586 -5.81 -25.47 -14.78
C LYS A 586 -7.25 -25.94 -14.67
N LEU A 587 -7.47 -27.20 -14.96
CA LEU A 587 -8.78 -27.83 -14.95
C LEU A 587 -8.82 -28.94 -13.90
N VAL A 588 -10.01 -29.25 -13.40
CA VAL A 588 -10.25 -30.53 -12.72
C VAL A 588 -10.12 -31.63 -13.77
N THR A 589 -9.41 -32.72 -13.47
CA THR A 589 -9.27 -33.84 -14.39
C THR A 589 -10.63 -34.51 -14.57
N PRO A 590 -11.20 -34.54 -15.80
CA PRO A 590 -12.52 -35.12 -16.01
C PRO A 590 -12.49 -36.65 -16.15
N ASP A 591 -11.41 -37.19 -16.72
CA ASP A 591 -11.21 -38.61 -16.99
C ASP A 591 -9.71 -38.91 -17.18
N ASP A 592 -9.36 -40.18 -17.42
CA ASP A 592 -7.97 -40.62 -17.67
C ASP A 592 -7.56 -40.59 -19.15
N ARG A 593 -8.38 -40.00 -20.04
CA ARG A 593 -8.12 -40.01 -21.49
C ARG A 593 -6.90 -39.16 -21.87
N TYR A 594 -6.58 -38.13 -21.08
CA TYR A 594 -5.38 -37.30 -21.25
C TYR A 594 -4.07 -38.10 -21.27
N GLN A 595 -4.05 -39.35 -20.79
CA GLN A 595 -2.88 -40.22 -20.82
C GLN A 595 -2.63 -40.83 -22.22
N HIS A 596 -3.67 -40.94 -23.04
CA HIS A 596 -3.64 -41.68 -24.31
C HIS A 596 -4.16 -40.85 -25.51
N ASP A 597 -4.72 -39.66 -25.26
CA ASP A 597 -5.29 -38.79 -26.28
C ASP A 597 -4.88 -37.33 -26.04
N VAL A 598 -4.60 -36.61 -27.12
CA VAL A 598 -4.08 -35.25 -27.08
C VAL A 598 -5.23 -34.28 -26.90
N ILE A 599 -5.06 -33.34 -25.97
CA ILE A 599 -5.99 -32.22 -25.78
C ILE A 599 -5.59 -31.11 -26.76
N GLU A 600 -6.47 -30.78 -27.70
CA GLU A 600 -6.22 -29.76 -28.73
C GLU A 600 -6.78 -28.40 -28.35
N GLU A 601 -8.01 -28.38 -27.79
CA GLU A 601 -8.71 -27.15 -27.46
C GLU A 601 -9.39 -27.25 -26.10
N VAL A 602 -9.51 -26.11 -25.43
CA VAL A 602 -10.40 -25.93 -24.29
C VAL A 602 -11.44 -24.86 -24.63
N GLU A 603 -12.70 -25.21 -24.45
CA GLU A 603 -13.83 -24.30 -24.55
C GLU A 603 -14.23 -23.84 -23.16
N ILE A 604 -14.22 -22.52 -22.93
CA ILE A 604 -14.60 -21.92 -21.66
C ILE A 604 -15.99 -21.34 -21.79
N LEU A 605 -16.93 -21.84 -20.97
CA LEU A 605 -18.34 -21.48 -21.05
C LEU A 605 -18.62 -20.27 -20.16
N LEU A 606 -19.24 -19.24 -20.75
CA LEU A 606 -19.62 -18.00 -20.09
C LEU A 606 -21.10 -17.74 -20.30
N GLN A 607 -21.67 -16.84 -19.48
CA GLN A 607 -23.04 -16.36 -19.71
C GLN A 607 -23.20 -15.63 -21.05
N SER A 608 -22.13 -15.02 -21.57
CA SER A 608 -22.14 -14.25 -22.82
C SER A 608 -21.76 -15.07 -24.07
N GLY A 609 -21.52 -16.37 -23.94
CA GLY A 609 -21.04 -17.25 -25.02
C GLY A 609 -19.91 -18.17 -24.58
N ALA A 610 -19.28 -18.85 -25.52
CA ALA A 610 -18.16 -19.75 -25.27
C ALA A 610 -16.90 -19.30 -26.02
N VAL A 611 -15.74 -19.54 -25.42
CA VAL A 611 -14.43 -19.19 -26.00
C VAL A 611 -13.62 -20.46 -26.16
N CYS A 612 -13.39 -20.91 -27.39
CA CYS A 612 -12.49 -22.01 -27.71
C CYS A 612 -11.06 -21.50 -27.87
N ILE A 613 -10.12 -22.13 -27.17
CA ILE A 613 -8.71 -21.74 -27.15
C ILE A 613 -7.85 -22.97 -27.41
N PRO A 614 -6.95 -22.92 -28.41
CA PRO A 614 -5.95 -23.96 -28.63
C PRO A 614 -5.02 -24.09 -27.43
N VAL A 615 -4.70 -25.32 -27.07
CA VAL A 615 -3.92 -25.65 -25.87
C VAL A 615 -2.86 -26.71 -26.12
N SER A 616 -1.84 -26.71 -25.28
CA SER A 616 -0.90 -27.81 -25.14
C SER A 616 -0.84 -28.30 -23.69
N LEU A 617 -0.68 -29.61 -23.52
CA LEU A 617 -0.57 -30.22 -22.21
C LEU A 617 0.80 -29.92 -21.59
N ILE A 618 0.81 -29.38 -20.37
CA ILE A 618 2.05 -29.12 -19.61
C ILE A 618 2.28 -30.21 -18.57
N ASP A 619 1.22 -30.56 -17.84
CA ASP A 619 1.29 -31.52 -16.74
C ASP A 619 -0.13 -32.01 -16.42
N ALA A 620 -0.27 -33.28 -16.05
CA ALA A 620 -1.55 -33.84 -15.66
C ALA A 620 -1.39 -34.83 -14.50
N THR A 621 -2.43 -34.87 -13.67
CA THR A 621 -2.57 -35.75 -12.52
C THR A 621 -4.01 -36.26 -12.48
N GLU A 622 -4.30 -37.28 -11.68
CA GLU A 622 -5.68 -37.76 -11.46
C GLU A 622 -6.65 -36.68 -10.97
N LYS A 623 -6.14 -35.58 -10.38
CA LYS A 623 -6.99 -34.51 -9.83
C LYS A 623 -7.08 -33.28 -10.72
N VAL A 624 -5.97 -32.92 -11.37
CA VAL A 624 -5.87 -31.67 -12.14
C VAL A 624 -5.06 -31.85 -13.41
N ILE A 625 -5.51 -31.18 -14.48
CA ILE A 625 -4.81 -31.02 -15.76
C ILE A 625 -4.34 -29.56 -15.87
N ARG A 626 -3.11 -29.35 -16.35
CA ARG A 626 -2.51 -28.04 -16.61
C ARG A 626 -2.24 -27.89 -18.10
N LEU A 627 -2.88 -26.89 -18.68
CA LEU A 627 -2.80 -26.59 -20.11
C LEU A 627 -2.16 -25.20 -20.31
N GLN A 628 -1.31 -25.08 -21.32
CA GLN A 628 -0.79 -23.81 -21.81
C GLN A 628 -1.59 -23.36 -23.02
N PHE A 629 -1.91 -22.07 -23.13
CA PHE A 629 -2.58 -21.54 -24.32
C PHE A 629 -1.58 -21.40 -25.47
N GLY A 630 -2.03 -21.79 -26.67
CA GLY A 630 -1.31 -21.54 -27.92
C GLY A 630 -1.38 -20.08 -28.36
N GLU A 631 -0.76 -19.79 -29.51
CA GLU A 631 -0.94 -18.49 -30.16
C GLU A 631 -2.39 -18.31 -30.60
N MET A 632 -2.90 -17.08 -30.51
CA MET A 632 -4.28 -16.77 -30.84
C MET A 632 -4.41 -15.38 -31.46
N PRO A 633 -5.38 -15.18 -32.37
CA PRO A 633 -5.68 -13.86 -32.92
C PRO A 633 -6.09 -12.85 -31.82
N LEU A 634 -5.92 -11.56 -32.10
CA LEU A 634 -6.27 -10.47 -31.17
C LEU A 634 -7.74 -10.52 -30.72
N SER A 635 -8.66 -10.91 -31.59
CA SER A 635 -10.08 -11.07 -31.25
C SER A 635 -10.29 -12.12 -30.14
N ARG A 636 -9.65 -13.29 -30.27
CA ARG A 636 -9.69 -14.35 -29.26
C ARG A 636 -8.97 -13.95 -27.98
N ARG A 637 -7.83 -13.26 -28.09
CA ARG A 637 -7.15 -12.73 -26.90
C ARG A 637 -8.02 -11.73 -26.14
N ARG A 638 -8.77 -10.87 -26.84
CA ARG A 638 -9.72 -9.92 -26.23
C ARG A 638 -10.82 -10.65 -25.47
N GLU A 639 -11.34 -11.75 -26.02
CA GLU A 639 -12.30 -12.61 -25.32
C GLU A 639 -11.69 -13.22 -24.05
N LEU A 640 -10.46 -13.74 -24.13
CA LEU A 640 -9.76 -14.27 -22.96
C LEU A 640 -9.56 -13.19 -21.87
N VAL A 641 -9.13 -11.98 -22.25
CA VAL A 641 -9.02 -10.83 -21.32
C VAL A 641 -10.37 -10.53 -20.67
N ARG A 642 -11.46 -10.56 -21.45
CA ARG A 642 -12.82 -10.33 -20.93
C ARG A 642 -13.22 -11.32 -19.84
N VAL A 643 -12.82 -12.58 -20.00
CA VAL A 643 -13.14 -13.67 -19.06
C VAL A 643 -12.26 -13.66 -17.83
N VAL A 644 -10.97 -13.41 -18.00
CA VAL A 644 -9.99 -13.58 -16.92
C VAL A 644 -9.83 -12.31 -16.11
N LEU A 645 -9.74 -11.16 -16.78
CA LEU A 645 -9.32 -9.91 -16.15
C LEU A 645 -10.42 -8.84 -16.13
N ALA A 646 -11.29 -8.80 -17.14
CA ALA A 646 -12.26 -7.71 -17.30
C ALA A 646 -13.70 -8.05 -16.87
N ARG A 647 -13.93 -9.15 -16.15
CA ARG A 647 -15.26 -9.44 -15.57
C ARG A 647 -15.67 -8.33 -14.61
N ALA A 648 -16.96 -8.02 -14.55
CA ALA A 648 -17.48 -6.98 -13.67
C ALA A 648 -17.20 -7.26 -12.18
N ASP A 649 -17.11 -8.53 -11.81
CA ASP A 649 -16.87 -9.02 -10.45
C ASP A 649 -15.45 -9.56 -10.22
N ALA A 650 -14.53 -9.42 -11.19
CA ALA A 650 -13.20 -10.06 -11.19
C ALA A 650 -12.42 -9.85 -9.89
N TRP A 651 -12.51 -8.64 -9.32
CA TRP A 651 -11.68 -8.19 -8.20
C TRP A 651 -12.47 -7.98 -6.91
N ILE A 652 -13.75 -8.36 -6.89
CA ILE A 652 -14.59 -8.25 -5.70
C ILE A 652 -14.24 -9.41 -4.78
N THR A 653 -13.41 -9.14 -3.77
CA THR A 653 -13.00 -10.13 -2.78
C THR A 653 -13.79 -9.98 -1.48
N PRO A 654 -14.01 -11.08 -0.74
CA PRO A 654 -14.58 -11.00 0.59
C PRO A 654 -13.67 -10.18 1.50
N PRO A 655 -14.23 -9.40 2.43
CA PRO A 655 -13.42 -8.57 3.31
C PRO A 655 -12.54 -9.43 4.21
N HIS A 656 -11.27 -9.03 4.39
CA HIS A 656 -10.35 -9.70 5.29
C HIS A 656 -10.92 -9.85 6.71
N PRO A 657 -10.51 -10.92 7.43
CA PRO A 657 -10.91 -11.08 8.82
C PRO A 657 -10.40 -9.91 9.66
N LYS A 658 -11.07 -9.66 10.78
CA LYS A 658 -10.65 -8.59 11.68
C LYS A 658 -9.36 -8.97 12.40
N ASP A 659 -8.43 -8.02 12.46
CA ASP A 659 -7.17 -8.15 13.18
C ASP A 659 -7.34 -8.62 14.63
N ARG A 660 -6.34 -9.39 15.07
CA ARG A 660 -6.15 -9.81 16.45
C ARG A 660 -4.69 -9.49 16.80
N PRO A 661 -4.40 -8.39 17.52
CA PRO A 661 -3.05 -7.89 17.66
C PRO A 661 -2.01 -8.91 18.14
N LEU A 662 -2.37 -9.77 19.10
CA LEU A 662 -1.48 -10.84 19.59
C LEU A 662 -1.17 -11.89 18.51
N HIS A 663 -2.15 -12.27 17.70
CA HIS A 663 -1.96 -13.20 16.60
C HIS A 663 -1.07 -12.57 15.52
N SER A 664 -1.28 -11.28 15.23
CA SER A 664 -0.47 -10.54 14.27
C SER A 664 0.99 -10.44 14.72
N LEU A 665 1.25 -10.16 16.00
CA LEU A 665 2.60 -10.21 16.57
C LEU A 665 3.24 -11.60 16.46
N MET A 666 2.48 -12.66 16.73
CA MET A 666 2.98 -14.04 16.59
C MET A 666 3.31 -14.40 15.14
N GLY A 667 2.59 -13.84 14.17
CA GLY A 667 2.93 -13.93 12.75
C GLY A 667 4.31 -13.34 12.43
N ILE A 668 4.65 -12.20 13.03
CA ILE A 668 5.97 -11.56 12.89
C ILE A 668 7.07 -12.45 13.48
N VAL A 669 6.86 -12.96 14.70
CA VAL A 669 7.79 -13.88 15.36
C VAL A 669 8.04 -15.12 14.49
N ARG A 670 6.98 -15.68 13.88
CA ARG A 670 7.10 -16.80 12.94
C ARG A 670 7.96 -16.45 11.72
N CYS A 671 7.78 -15.28 11.11
CA CYS A 671 8.61 -14.83 9.99
C CYS A 671 10.10 -14.78 10.36
N VAL A 672 10.42 -14.30 11.57
CA VAL A 672 11.80 -14.27 12.06
C VAL A 672 12.36 -15.68 12.27
N PHE A 673 11.58 -16.60 12.84
CA PHE A 673 12.01 -18.00 12.97
C PHE A 673 12.27 -18.67 11.61
N GLU A 674 11.41 -18.42 10.62
CA GLU A 674 11.55 -18.97 9.27
C GLU A 674 12.82 -18.49 8.56
N LEU A 675 13.23 -17.23 8.78
CA LEU A 675 14.51 -16.68 8.29
C LEU A 675 15.70 -17.56 8.73
N PHE A 676 15.77 -17.93 10.01
CA PHE A 676 16.86 -18.75 10.53
C PHE A 676 16.71 -20.24 10.17
N TYR A 677 15.48 -20.78 10.22
CA TYR A 677 15.22 -22.20 9.93
C TYR A 677 15.54 -22.57 8.49
N HIS A 678 15.11 -21.77 7.51
CA HIS A 678 15.41 -22.03 6.11
C HIS A 678 16.91 -21.89 5.82
N THR A 679 17.58 -20.90 6.42
CA THR A 679 19.03 -20.73 6.31
C THR A 679 19.77 -21.96 6.86
N TRP A 680 19.30 -22.54 7.97
CA TRP A 680 19.86 -23.76 8.53
C TRP A 680 19.61 -25.00 7.64
N LYS A 681 18.39 -25.16 7.12
CA LYS A 681 18.03 -26.28 6.22
C LYS A 681 18.80 -26.22 4.90
N GLU A 682 18.95 -25.04 4.29
CA GLU A 682 19.75 -24.84 3.09
C GLU A 682 21.24 -25.12 3.35
N ARG A 683 21.80 -24.68 4.49
CA ARG A 683 23.17 -25.04 4.90
C ARG A 683 23.33 -26.54 5.11
N LYS A 684 22.35 -27.23 5.70
CA LYS A 684 22.37 -28.68 5.91
C LYS A 684 22.24 -29.44 4.58
N ALA A 685 21.41 -28.96 3.65
CA ALA A 685 21.30 -29.50 2.30
C ALA A 685 22.60 -29.34 1.52
N ARG A 686 23.21 -28.14 1.51
CA ARG A 686 24.53 -27.89 0.90
C ARG A 686 25.65 -28.73 1.51
N ARG A 687 25.65 -28.93 2.84
CA ARG A 687 26.61 -29.83 3.51
C ARG A 687 26.39 -31.30 3.17
N ARG A 688 25.13 -31.73 2.94
CA ARG A 688 24.81 -33.08 2.47
C ARG A 688 25.27 -33.29 1.02
N SER A 689 24.95 -32.38 0.10
CA SER A 689 25.43 -32.48 -1.28
C SER A 689 26.95 -32.37 -1.40
N ALA A 690 27.60 -31.53 -0.59
CA ALA A 690 29.07 -31.48 -0.52
C ALA A 690 29.71 -32.74 0.08
N ARG A 691 28.99 -33.51 0.91
CA ARG A 691 29.44 -34.82 1.43
C ARG A 691 29.22 -35.94 0.42
N VAL A 692 28.13 -35.91 -0.34
CA VAL A 692 27.88 -36.85 -1.45
C VAL A 692 28.95 -36.69 -2.53
N ASN A 693 29.22 -35.45 -2.96
CA ASN A 693 30.27 -35.18 -3.97
C ASN A 693 31.69 -35.48 -3.47
N LYS A 694 31.94 -35.56 -2.16
CA LYS A 694 33.23 -35.99 -1.59
C LYS A 694 33.31 -37.50 -1.36
N GLY A 695 32.17 -38.20 -1.30
CA GLY A 695 32.12 -39.66 -1.17
C GLY A 695 32.20 -40.39 -2.51
N GLU A 696 31.87 -39.74 -3.63
CA GLU A 696 32.05 -40.26 -4.99
C GLU A 696 33.46 -40.01 -5.56
N ALA A 697 34.29 -39.24 -4.85
CA ALA A 697 35.67 -38.94 -5.22
C ALA A 697 36.71 -39.67 -4.32
N ALA A 698 36.26 -40.67 -3.56
CA ALA A 698 37.09 -41.47 -2.65
C ALA A 698 37.10 -42.94 -3.09
#